data_AF-A0AAP7W7Z7-F1
#
_entry.id   AF-A0AAP7W7Z7-F1
#
_cell.length_a   1.000
_cell.length_b   1.000
_cell.length_c   1.000
_cell.angle_alpha   90.00
_cell.angle_beta   90.00
_cell.angle_gamma   90.00
#
_symmetry.space_group_name_H-M   'P 1'
#
loop_
_entity.id
_entity.type
_entity.pdbx_description
1 polymer ?
#
loop_
_entity_poly.entity_id
_entity_poly.type
_entity_poly.pdbx_seq_one_letter_code
_entity_poly.pdbx_strand_id
1 'polypeptide(L)'
;MRKTKRKHINAMIIAAALSLPFATYSTSALAAVAIEANKTGHALEDGTYDAVIKAYKDKTNEESMAAVYIKDPKLTIENGKKIVTATLSDSDFFEYLKTEDIDTPGVFHDVKVISEDKKKNGTKVIQFEVGELGKRYNMQMHIYIPTMAYDNKYQVQFEVNALNLENNVPKDQKENKEDTVDQQDGNVIVDKQLQMHINKYNLERKNINEPITKEDLLQIKTLSIYSGEGINEIAGLEYMTNLEKLTLRESNVTDISVISGLRHLKYLDLSSSPIESIQPVSKLENLDMLFLRDNKIADLTPLSQMKKIKILDLIGNNIKDLTPLFTVLSLEEVYLANNQISNLSGIEKLKNVNLLWIGNNKISDIEPISKMSNLIELEIADSEIKDISSLSKLVKIQVLNLEENYISDISPLSNLTNLHEINLGANEISDIKSVEELGKRTSIDIQRQKIFLDEASVDEEIKIPVYNFKGEPLQNIKLKSEGATLSNGFIKWNSPGEKIYEFKLDTNPAESKIRFNGTVIQSIVEKQTESKNVILDKNLQQHINKKNFGRENLNAPITKEDLLQIKTLEILKEKGKEIKDLTGLEYMTNLENLTLEGVGLKNIEFISNLKQLKDVNVSHNKIEDITPLSSLENLQWLNLADNHIKDVSVLGSMLDLLSLKLAGNEIRDVRPLIQLGQWFSIDAGRQKIILNEAKVNEEIQVPVYDLEGETIENIKLTSEGGTFNNGVMKWSTPGEKVYKFDLDSDETSISFNGTVIQNIVEKEEVTEPTKEVEETKEEVKEPVKEVEETKEEVKEPVKEVEETKEEVKEPVKEVEETKEEVKEPVKEVEETKEEVKEPVKEVEETKEEVKEPVKEIEETKEEVKEPAKEVAGTKEEVKEPVKEIEETKEEVKEPIKEVEETKEEVKEPAKEVAGTKEEVKESATGLDQEPKGNNQVGPVKVVGQESAKEKDSNKQHANKQEENQKSLAATGGQANTPTLLSGLALVLSALSMFVFRKRLFKK
;
A
#
# COMPACT_ATOMS: atom_id res chain seq x y z
N MET A 1 -16.41 5.46 5.09
CA MET A 1 -15.36 4.57 4.53
C MET A 1 -13.91 4.94 4.90
N ARG A 2 -13.38 6.16 4.65
CA ARG A 2 -11.92 6.44 4.86
C ARG A 2 -11.38 6.19 6.29
N LYS A 3 -12.17 6.44 7.36
CA LYS A 3 -11.79 6.03 8.74
C LYS A 3 -11.82 4.50 8.94
N THR A 4 -12.83 3.82 8.38
CA THR A 4 -13.00 2.36 8.50
C THR A 4 -11.87 1.58 7.82
N LYS A 5 -11.44 1.99 6.61
CA LYS A 5 -10.28 1.37 5.93
C LYS A 5 -8.99 1.49 6.76
N ARG A 6 -8.75 2.59 7.51
CA ARG A 6 -7.58 2.68 8.41
C ARG A 6 -7.65 1.69 9.58
N LYS A 7 -8.82 1.49 10.21
CA LYS A 7 -8.95 0.45 11.25
C LYS A 7 -8.75 -0.96 10.68
N HIS A 8 -9.31 -1.26 9.51
CA HIS A 8 -9.11 -2.56 8.85
C HIS A 8 -7.65 -2.80 8.42
N ILE A 9 -6.96 -1.80 7.85
CA ILE A 9 -5.54 -1.95 7.47
C ILE A 9 -4.67 -2.18 8.71
N ASN A 10 -4.87 -1.44 9.80
CA ASN A 10 -4.13 -1.71 11.04
C ASN A 10 -4.43 -3.12 11.60
N ALA A 11 -5.71 -3.53 11.63
CA ALA A 11 -6.09 -4.88 12.07
C ALA A 11 -5.51 -5.99 11.19
N MET A 12 -5.42 -5.77 9.87
CA MET A 12 -4.83 -6.71 8.91
C MET A 12 -3.31 -6.80 9.02
N ILE A 13 -2.63 -5.68 9.33
CA ILE A 13 -1.19 -5.66 9.66
C ILE A 13 -0.94 -6.41 10.98
N ILE A 14 -1.82 -6.25 11.98
CA ILE A 14 -1.75 -6.98 13.26
C ILE A 14 -1.99 -8.49 13.04
N ALA A 15 -2.98 -8.86 12.22
CA ALA A 15 -3.22 -10.25 11.84
C ALA A 15 -1.98 -10.89 11.20
N ALA A 16 -1.37 -10.20 10.22
CA ALA A 16 -0.16 -10.66 9.55
C ALA A 16 1.04 -10.77 10.50
N ALA A 17 1.20 -9.82 11.43
CA ALA A 17 2.25 -9.87 12.45
C ALA A 17 2.09 -11.03 13.44
N LEU A 18 0.86 -11.52 13.64
CA LEU A 18 0.56 -12.65 14.53
C LEU A 18 0.52 -14.02 13.81
N SER A 19 0.58 -14.04 12.47
CA SER A 19 0.47 -15.26 11.65
C SER A 19 1.73 -15.63 10.85
N LEU A 20 2.81 -14.86 10.92
CA LEU A 20 4.04 -15.09 10.14
C LEU A 20 5.26 -15.41 11.03
N PRO A 21 6.06 -16.44 10.70
CA PRO A 21 7.37 -16.63 11.31
C PRO A 21 8.44 -15.74 10.64
N PHE A 22 9.36 -15.21 11.45
CA PHE A 22 10.43 -14.26 11.10
C PHE A 22 9.96 -12.82 10.76
N ALA A 23 10.74 -11.76 11.03
CA ALA A 23 12.15 -11.72 11.48
C ALA A 23 12.33 -11.17 12.92
N THR A 24 13.49 -11.44 13.50
CA THR A 24 13.83 -11.16 14.91
C THR A 24 13.96 -9.67 15.22
N TYR A 25 13.00 -9.10 15.95
CA TYR A 25 13.06 -7.75 16.51
C TYR A 25 13.38 -7.74 18.01
N SER A 26 14.43 -8.47 18.40
CA SER A 26 15.21 -8.13 19.59
C SER A 26 16.69 -8.42 19.33
N THR A 27 17.58 -7.51 19.76
CA THR A 27 19.02 -7.71 19.65
C THR A 27 19.48 -8.67 20.75
N SER A 28 19.66 -9.94 20.38
CA SER A 28 20.17 -10.99 21.26
C SER A 28 21.48 -10.60 21.96
N ALA A 29 22.32 -9.79 21.30
CA ALA A 29 23.56 -9.24 21.85
C ALA A 29 23.35 -8.37 23.12
N LEU A 30 22.39 -7.44 23.12
CA LEU A 30 22.16 -6.55 24.27
C LEU A 30 21.69 -7.32 25.52
N ALA A 31 20.87 -8.35 25.32
CA ALA A 31 20.46 -9.22 26.41
C ALA A 31 21.56 -10.18 26.88
N ALA A 32 22.45 -10.65 25.98
CA ALA A 32 23.59 -11.47 26.37
C ALA A 32 24.52 -10.73 27.36
N VAL A 33 24.80 -9.45 27.10
CA VAL A 33 25.57 -8.57 28.01
C VAL A 33 24.85 -8.40 29.35
N ALA A 34 23.54 -8.16 29.36
CA ALA A 34 22.77 -8.01 30.60
C ALA A 34 22.70 -9.32 31.43
N ILE A 35 22.62 -10.49 30.78
CA ILE A 35 22.65 -11.81 31.43
C ILE A 35 24.02 -12.12 32.05
N GLU A 36 25.10 -11.56 31.51
CA GLU A 36 26.44 -11.70 32.07
C GLU A 36 26.63 -10.78 33.29
N ALA A 37 26.17 -9.52 33.22
CA ALA A 37 26.18 -8.57 34.35
C ALA A 37 25.35 -9.04 35.56
N ASN A 38 24.16 -9.61 35.33
CA ASN A 38 23.28 -10.05 36.43
C ASN A 38 23.74 -11.35 37.15
N LYS A 39 24.85 -11.98 36.72
CA LYS A 39 25.49 -13.08 37.46
C LYS A 39 26.44 -12.61 38.56
N THR A 40 26.97 -11.39 38.46
CA THR A 40 27.72 -10.75 39.56
C THR A 40 26.74 -10.10 40.52
N GLY A 41 26.47 -10.78 41.65
CA GLY A 41 25.40 -10.44 42.60
C GLY A 41 25.58 -9.16 43.41
N HIS A 42 25.63 -8.01 42.74
CA HIS A 42 25.47 -6.70 43.35
C HIS A 42 23.98 -6.44 43.62
N ALA A 43 23.65 -6.07 44.86
CA ALA A 43 22.34 -5.52 45.16
C ALA A 43 22.26 -4.11 44.57
N LEU A 44 21.31 -3.89 43.67
CA LEU A 44 20.95 -2.55 43.20
C LEU A 44 20.35 -1.74 44.37
N GLU A 45 20.70 -0.46 44.44
CA GLU A 45 20.16 0.46 45.45
C GLU A 45 18.72 0.91 45.08
N ASP A 46 18.02 1.55 46.02
CA ASP A 46 16.71 2.14 45.75
C ASP A 46 16.85 3.30 44.75
N GLY A 47 16.12 3.26 43.63
CA GLY A 47 16.27 4.19 42.51
C GLY A 47 15.51 3.73 41.26
N THR A 48 15.52 4.53 40.20
CA THR A 48 14.92 4.17 38.90
C THR A 48 16.00 3.96 37.84
N TYR A 49 15.91 2.82 37.15
CA TYR A 49 16.81 2.35 36.11
C TYR A 49 16.02 2.13 34.82
N ASP A 50 16.68 2.27 33.67
CA ASP A 50 16.13 1.75 32.41
C ASP A 50 16.23 0.22 32.41
N ALA A 51 15.31 -0.45 31.71
CA ALA A 51 15.23 -1.91 31.71
C ALA A 51 15.02 -2.47 30.30
N VAL A 52 15.16 -3.80 30.18
CA VAL A 52 14.69 -4.60 29.05
C VAL A 52 13.76 -5.66 29.58
N ILE A 53 12.60 -5.79 28.94
CA ILE A 53 11.71 -6.95 29.09
C ILE A 53 11.90 -7.83 27.85
N LYS A 54 12.19 -9.11 28.05
CA LYS A 54 12.05 -10.13 27.01
C LYS A 54 10.81 -10.95 27.26
N ALA A 55 10.12 -11.36 26.19
CA ALA A 55 8.99 -12.27 26.26
C ALA A 55 9.24 -13.50 25.38
N TYR A 56 8.77 -14.66 25.85
CA TYR A 56 8.95 -15.98 25.26
C TYR A 56 7.59 -16.69 25.18
N LYS A 57 7.43 -17.60 24.21
CA LYS A 57 6.23 -18.45 24.14
C LYS A 57 6.21 -19.41 25.35
N ASP A 58 5.03 -19.79 25.84
CA ASP A 58 4.88 -20.61 27.04
C ASP A 58 5.79 -21.85 27.02
N LYS A 59 6.65 -21.97 28.05
CA LYS A 59 7.61 -23.07 28.26
C LYS A 59 8.67 -23.26 27.15
N THR A 60 8.89 -22.30 26.25
CA THR A 60 9.94 -22.38 25.21
C THR A 60 11.05 -21.33 25.39
N ASN A 61 12.02 -21.33 24.48
CA ASN A 61 13.03 -20.26 24.32
C ASN A 61 12.79 -19.39 23.07
N GLU A 62 11.67 -19.58 22.38
CA GLU A 62 11.30 -18.76 21.22
C GLU A 62 10.70 -17.43 21.70
N GLU A 63 11.13 -16.32 21.11
CA GLU A 63 10.61 -15.00 21.46
C GLU A 63 9.12 -14.86 21.11
N SER A 64 8.38 -14.12 21.94
CA SER A 64 6.94 -13.92 21.81
C SER A 64 6.61 -12.52 21.31
N MET A 65 5.62 -12.43 20.42
CA MET A 65 5.07 -11.18 19.90
C MET A 65 4.51 -10.25 21.00
N ALA A 66 4.28 -10.75 22.22
CA ALA A 66 3.95 -9.93 23.39
C ALA A 66 4.96 -8.77 23.61
N ALA A 67 6.25 -8.99 23.37
CA ALA A 67 7.28 -7.95 23.49
C ALA A 67 7.13 -6.81 22.46
N VAL A 68 6.33 -7.00 21.40
CA VAL A 68 6.04 -5.94 20.42
C VAL A 68 5.08 -4.90 21.00
N TYR A 69 4.23 -5.25 21.97
CA TYR A 69 3.23 -4.34 22.55
C TYR A 69 3.68 -3.64 23.84
N ILE A 70 4.73 -4.15 24.49
CA ILE A 70 5.30 -3.54 25.70
C ILE A 70 6.53 -2.71 25.29
N LYS A 71 6.55 -1.43 25.67
CA LYS A 71 7.56 -0.43 25.30
C LYS A 71 8.09 0.33 26.51
N ASP A 72 9.27 0.92 26.32
CA ASP A 72 9.94 1.83 27.26
C ASP A 72 9.96 1.38 28.73
N PRO A 73 10.29 0.10 29.04
CA PRO A 73 10.21 -0.40 30.41
C PRO A 73 11.30 0.21 31.29
N LYS A 74 10.89 0.65 32.48
CA LYS A 74 11.75 1.15 33.55
C LYS A 74 11.57 0.29 34.79
N LEU A 75 12.66 0.05 35.51
CA LEU A 75 12.67 -0.63 36.80
C LEU A 75 12.85 0.43 37.90
N THR A 76 11.88 0.54 38.81
CA THR A 76 12.05 1.29 40.06
C THR A 76 12.23 0.31 41.21
N ILE A 77 13.24 0.57 42.03
CA ILE A 77 13.52 -0.18 43.26
C ILE A 77 13.19 0.74 44.42
N GLU A 78 12.29 0.31 45.29
CA GLU A 78 11.83 1.08 46.44
C GLU A 78 11.57 0.14 47.62
N ASN A 79 12.25 0.36 48.74
CA ASN A 79 12.28 -0.53 49.91
C ASN A 79 12.58 -2.00 49.52
N GLY A 80 13.44 -2.22 48.51
CA GLY A 80 13.79 -3.55 47.97
C GLY A 80 12.73 -4.22 47.07
N LYS A 81 11.51 -3.67 46.96
CA LYS A 81 10.53 -4.09 45.94
C LYS A 81 11.00 -3.64 44.56
N LYS A 82 10.87 -4.52 43.56
CA LYS A 82 11.30 -4.26 42.18
C LYS A 82 10.07 -4.05 41.29
N ILE A 83 9.74 -2.79 41.07
CA ILE A 83 8.51 -2.36 40.40
C ILE A 83 8.82 -1.97 38.97
N VAL A 84 8.30 -2.72 38.01
CA VAL A 84 8.43 -2.45 36.57
C VAL A 84 7.29 -1.53 36.14
N THR A 85 7.61 -0.50 35.36
CA THR A 85 6.65 0.40 34.73
C THR A 85 6.94 0.50 33.24
N ALA A 86 5.94 0.30 32.38
CA ALA A 86 6.11 0.22 30.92
C ALA A 86 4.91 0.79 30.16
N THR A 87 5.10 1.14 28.89
CA THR A 87 4.05 1.60 27.99
C THR A 87 3.44 0.42 27.22
N LEU A 88 2.16 0.15 27.40
CA LEU A 88 1.39 -0.81 26.60
C LEU A 88 0.74 -0.09 25.42
N SER A 89 1.27 -0.32 24.21
CA SER A 89 0.72 0.20 22.95
C SER A 89 -0.46 -0.64 22.46
N ASP A 90 -1.44 0.00 21.80
CA ASP A 90 -2.66 -0.64 21.28
C ASP A 90 -3.46 -1.41 22.37
N SER A 91 -3.48 -0.84 23.57
CA SER A 91 -4.08 -1.40 24.79
C SER A 91 -5.62 -1.41 24.85
N ASP A 92 -6.30 -0.93 23.81
CA ASP A 92 -7.73 -1.21 23.58
C ASP A 92 -7.96 -2.67 23.12
N PHE A 93 -6.93 -3.38 22.63
CA PHE A 93 -7.03 -4.78 22.22
C PHE A 93 -6.82 -5.78 23.36
N PHE A 94 -6.39 -5.32 24.54
CA PHE A 94 -6.14 -6.16 25.71
C PHE A 94 -7.34 -6.08 26.66
N GLU A 95 -8.16 -7.14 26.71
CA GLU A 95 -9.24 -7.25 27.69
C GLU A 95 -8.67 -7.39 29.11
N TYR A 96 -7.59 -8.18 29.25
CA TYR A 96 -6.72 -8.15 30.41
C TYR A 96 -5.25 -8.42 30.05
N LEU A 97 -4.36 -7.99 30.95
CA LEU A 97 -2.94 -8.35 30.98
C LEU A 97 -2.57 -8.61 32.45
N LYS A 98 -2.09 -9.82 32.73
CA LYS A 98 -1.87 -10.34 34.09
C LYS A 98 -0.46 -10.89 34.23
N THR A 99 0.20 -10.62 35.35
CA THR A 99 1.47 -11.25 35.74
C THR A 99 1.24 -12.26 36.84
N GLU A 100 2.04 -13.32 36.86
CA GLU A 100 2.10 -14.27 37.96
C GLU A 100 2.56 -13.60 39.26
N ASP A 101 2.01 -14.03 40.40
CA ASP A 101 2.42 -13.55 41.72
C ASP A 101 3.82 -14.06 42.10
N ILE A 102 4.61 -13.21 42.74
CA ILE A 102 6.02 -13.48 43.06
C ILE A 102 6.14 -14.53 44.18
N ASP A 103 5.27 -14.43 45.17
CA ASP A 103 5.27 -15.29 46.37
C ASP A 103 4.41 -16.55 46.16
N THR A 104 3.44 -16.51 45.24
CA THR A 104 2.41 -17.55 45.03
C THR A 104 2.32 -18.01 43.55
N PRO A 105 3.29 -18.81 43.05
CA PRO A 105 3.28 -19.30 41.66
C PRO A 105 1.96 -19.97 41.25
N GLY A 106 1.51 -19.67 40.03
CA GLY A 106 0.20 -20.05 39.51
C GLY A 106 -0.99 -19.14 39.88
N VAL A 107 -0.81 -18.19 40.80
CA VAL A 107 -1.77 -17.08 41.01
C VAL A 107 -1.43 -15.93 40.06
N PHE A 108 -2.42 -15.25 39.51
CA PHE A 108 -2.23 -14.18 38.52
C PHE A 108 -2.98 -12.91 38.93
N HIS A 109 -2.31 -11.76 38.79
CA HIS A 109 -2.82 -10.43 39.12
C HIS A 109 -2.78 -9.50 37.90
N ASP A 110 -3.83 -8.71 37.71
CA ASP A 110 -3.91 -7.70 36.65
C ASP A 110 -2.86 -6.60 36.84
N VAL A 111 -2.21 -6.19 35.75
CA VAL A 111 -1.22 -5.10 35.80
C VAL A 111 -1.91 -3.78 36.14
N LYS A 112 -1.32 -3.04 37.08
CA LYS A 112 -1.85 -1.77 37.56
C LYS A 112 -1.67 -0.68 36.50
N VAL A 113 -2.76 -0.11 36.00
CA VAL A 113 -2.71 1.03 35.08
C VAL A 113 -2.41 2.33 35.86
N ILE A 114 -1.38 3.06 35.46
CA ILE A 114 -1.02 4.38 36.02
C ILE A 114 -1.72 5.51 35.25
N SER A 115 -1.77 5.43 33.92
CA SER A 115 -2.35 6.46 33.05
C SER A 115 -2.76 5.90 31.69
N GLU A 116 -3.65 6.60 30.98
CA GLU A 116 -4.23 6.14 29.70
C GLU A 116 -4.46 7.31 28.73
N ASP A 117 -4.03 7.16 27.47
CA ASP A 117 -4.41 8.04 26.34
C ASP A 117 -5.23 7.27 25.30
N LYS A 118 -6.51 7.65 25.16
CA LYS A 118 -7.47 7.04 24.23
C LYS A 118 -7.30 7.47 22.77
N LYS A 119 -6.34 8.34 22.43
CA LYS A 119 -6.19 8.89 21.06
C LYS A 119 -5.51 7.96 20.04
N LYS A 120 -4.94 6.83 20.48
CA LYS A 120 -4.24 5.85 19.62
C LYS A 120 -4.54 4.40 20.04
N ASN A 121 -5.75 3.91 19.74
CA ASN A 121 -6.21 2.55 20.13
C ASN A 121 -5.91 2.21 21.61
N GLY A 122 -6.04 3.20 22.49
CA GLY A 122 -5.61 3.12 23.89
C GLY A 122 -4.10 2.94 24.05
N THR A 123 -3.42 3.87 24.70
CA THR A 123 -2.05 3.64 25.21
C THR A 123 -2.07 3.75 26.73
N LYS A 124 -1.78 2.66 27.42
CA LYS A 124 -1.79 2.57 28.90
C LYS A 124 -0.37 2.48 29.42
N VAL A 125 -0.01 3.29 30.43
CA VAL A 125 1.20 3.05 31.22
C VAL A 125 0.82 2.04 32.30
N ILE A 126 1.46 0.88 32.26
CA ILE A 126 1.19 -0.27 33.14
C ILE A 126 2.33 -0.45 34.15
N GLN A 127 2.00 -1.02 35.31
CA GLN A 127 2.92 -1.28 36.41
C GLN A 127 2.65 -2.64 37.05
N PHE A 128 3.72 -3.37 37.34
CA PHE A 128 3.69 -4.66 38.03
C PHE A 128 4.99 -4.87 38.81
N GLU A 129 4.98 -5.78 39.78
CA GLU A 129 6.18 -6.12 40.57
C GLU A 129 6.87 -7.36 39.98
N VAL A 130 8.19 -7.46 40.16
CA VAL A 130 8.99 -8.67 39.85
C VAL A 130 9.91 -9.01 41.04
N GLY A 131 10.26 -10.29 41.19
CA GLY A 131 11.10 -10.75 42.28
C GLY A 131 12.60 -10.52 42.04
N GLU A 132 13.28 -11.58 41.60
CA GLU A 132 14.66 -11.58 41.10
C GLU A 132 14.70 -11.09 39.63
N LEU A 133 15.75 -10.33 39.26
CA LEU A 133 16.02 -9.96 37.86
C LEU A 133 16.67 -11.12 37.11
N GLY A 134 16.53 -11.17 35.78
CA GLY A 134 17.00 -12.29 34.96
C GLY A 134 16.27 -13.63 35.17
N LYS A 135 15.29 -13.67 36.07
CA LYS A 135 14.35 -14.78 36.26
C LYS A 135 13.15 -14.63 35.34
N ARG A 136 12.61 -15.77 34.90
CA ARG A 136 11.36 -15.83 34.13
C ARG A 136 10.15 -15.94 35.03
N TYR A 137 9.10 -15.21 34.67
CA TYR A 137 7.77 -15.20 35.31
C TYR A 137 6.71 -15.50 34.24
N ASN A 138 5.60 -16.12 34.61
CA ASN A 138 4.49 -16.31 33.68
C ASN A 138 3.65 -15.03 33.57
N MET A 139 3.07 -14.81 32.39
CA MET A 139 2.16 -13.70 32.10
C MET A 139 1.02 -14.21 31.22
N GLN A 140 -0.20 -13.76 31.50
CA GLN A 140 -1.40 -14.11 30.74
C GLN A 140 -2.03 -12.86 30.14
N MET A 141 -2.54 -12.97 28.92
CA MET A 141 -3.25 -11.89 28.24
C MET A 141 -4.42 -12.44 27.43
N HIS A 142 -5.42 -11.58 27.24
CA HIS A 142 -6.59 -11.86 26.42
C HIS A 142 -6.68 -10.75 25.38
N ILE A 143 -6.45 -11.13 24.12
CA ILE A 143 -6.45 -10.23 22.97
C ILE A 143 -7.82 -10.33 22.30
N TYR A 144 -8.56 -9.24 22.31
CA TYR A 144 -9.92 -9.15 21.77
C TYR A 144 -10.03 -7.99 20.78
N ILE A 145 -10.31 -8.31 19.51
CA ILE A 145 -10.40 -7.34 18.41
C ILE A 145 -11.71 -7.58 17.65
N PRO A 146 -12.83 -6.95 18.06
CA PRO A 146 -14.16 -7.17 17.47
C PRO A 146 -14.22 -7.02 15.95
N THR A 147 -13.45 -6.06 15.39
CA THR A 147 -13.49 -5.72 13.97
C THR A 147 -12.89 -6.78 13.03
N MET A 148 -12.39 -7.89 13.57
CA MET A 148 -11.84 -9.02 12.83
C MET A 148 -12.19 -10.39 13.46
N ALA A 149 -13.19 -10.42 14.37
CA ALA A 149 -13.61 -11.61 15.12
C ALA A 149 -12.46 -12.38 15.81
N TYR A 150 -11.43 -11.67 16.26
CA TYR A 150 -10.25 -12.27 16.90
C TYR A 150 -10.38 -12.17 18.41
N ASP A 151 -10.56 -13.33 19.05
CA ASP A 151 -10.66 -13.52 20.49
C ASP A 151 -9.73 -14.68 20.87
N ASN A 152 -8.61 -14.36 21.51
CA ASN A 152 -7.60 -15.36 21.88
C ASN A 152 -6.95 -15.07 23.23
N LYS A 153 -6.68 -16.15 23.99
CA LYS A 153 -6.03 -16.10 25.30
C LYS A 153 -4.65 -16.74 25.20
N TYR A 154 -3.63 -16.01 25.65
CA TYR A 154 -2.23 -16.42 25.56
C TYR A 154 -1.60 -16.46 26.95
N GLN A 155 -0.82 -17.51 27.19
CA GLN A 155 0.21 -17.51 28.23
C GLN A 155 1.58 -17.32 27.56
N VAL A 156 2.42 -16.51 28.18
CA VAL A 156 3.81 -16.23 27.77
C VAL A 156 4.69 -16.25 29.02
N GLN A 157 5.99 -16.39 28.83
CA GLN A 157 6.95 -16.15 29.91
C GLN A 157 7.70 -14.85 29.63
N PHE A 158 8.03 -14.09 30.66
CA PHE A 158 8.81 -12.86 30.49
C PHE A 158 9.95 -12.78 31.50
N GLU A 159 11.01 -12.07 31.12
CA GLU A 159 12.23 -11.88 31.87
C GLU A 159 12.57 -10.39 31.90
N VAL A 160 12.95 -9.86 33.05
CA VAL A 160 13.28 -8.43 33.21
C VAL A 160 14.71 -8.27 33.69
N ASN A 161 15.49 -7.46 32.96
CA ASN A 161 16.86 -7.12 33.28
C ASN A 161 17.03 -5.60 33.31
N ALA A 162 17.82 -5.06 34.24
CA ALA A 162 18.20 -3.66 34.24
C ALA A 162 19.25 -3.37 33.13
N LEU A 163 19.24 -2.16 32.59
CA LEU A 163 20.30 -1.62 31.73
C LEU A 163 21.23 -0.71 32.54
N ASN A 164 22.52 -0.76 32.23
CA ASN A 164 23.56 0.20 32.61
C ASN A 164 23.61 0.57 34.12
N LEU A 165 24.34 -0.26 34.88
CA LEU A 165 24.65 -0.05 36.31
C LEU A 165 25.46 1.23 36.63
N GLU A 166 25.96 1.94 35.62
CA GLU A 166 26.92 3.05 35.77
C GLU A 166 26.31 4.47 35.66
N ASN A 167 25.03 4.60 35.28
CA ASN A 167 24.42 5.90 34.93
C ASN A 167 23.13 6.23 35.70
N ASN A 168 23.18 6.24 37.04
CA ASN A 168 22.29 7.10 37.84
C ASN A 168 22.83 7.35 39.26
N VAL A 169 23.48 8.50 39.47
CA VAL A 169 23.76 9.06 40.80
C VAL A 169 23.06 10.42 40.90
N PRO A 170 22.26 10.68 41.95
CA PRO A 170 21.61 11.98 42.14
C PRO A 170 22.62 13.14 42.20
N LYS A 171 22.26 14.27 41.60
CA LYS A 171 23.02 15.52 41.72
C LYS A 171 22.81 16.12 43.12
N ASP A 172 23.57 15.65 44.12
CA ASP A 172 23.94 16.42 45.33
C ASP A 172 25.02 15.72 46.19
N GLN A 173 26.15 15.36 45.57
CA GLN A 173 27.46 15.23 46.24
C GLN A 173 28.61 15.12 45.22
N LYS A 174 29.12 16.27 44.76
CA LYS A 174 30.41 16.35 44.07
C LYS A 174 31.45 16.99 44.98
N GLU A 175 32.01 16.20 45.90
CA GLU A 175 33.29 16.51 46.53
C GLU A 175 33.99 15.22 46.98
N ASN A 176 35.28 15.12 46.71
CA ASN A 176 36.24 14.12 47.21
C ASN A 176 35.96 12.63 46.89
N LYS A 177 36.43 12.20 45.71
CA LYS A 177 37.02 10.87 45.45
C LYS A 177 37.73 10.82 44.08
N GLU A 178 38.85 11.54 43.99
CA GLU A 178 39.98 11.04 43.19
C GLU A 178 40.76 10.01 44.05
N ASP A 179 41.83 9.43 43.50
CA ASP A 179 42.67 8.38 44.11
C ASP A 179 41.98 7.04 44.43
N THR A 180 41.93 6.13 43.44
CA THR A 180 42.99 5.10 43.31
C THR A 180 42.84 4.31 41.99
N VAL A 181 43.76 4.56 41.04
CA VAL A 181 44.19 3.63 39.98
C VAL A 181 45.70 3.82 39.85
N ASP A 182 46.47 2.75 39.62
CA ASP A 182 47.95 2.79 39.65
C ASP A 182 48.55 3.72 38.57
N GLN A 183 48.96 4.93 38.98
CA GLN A 183 49.79 5.81 38.18
C GLN A 183 51.24 5.33 38.20
N GLN A 184 51.63 4.51 37.22
CA GLN A 184 53.04 4.20 36.96
C GLN A 184 53.51 4.39 35.51
N ASP A 185 52.65 4.84 34.60
CA ASP A 185 53.11 5.39 33.32
C ASP A 185 52.22 6.56 32.85
N GLY A 186 52.82 7.57 32.22
CA GLY A 186 52.21 8.87 31.95
C GLY A 186 51.26 8.93 30.74
N ASN A 187 50.70 7.79 30.34
CA ASN A 187 49.96 7.63 29.10
C ASN A 187 48.45 7.87 29.30
N VAL A 188 47.84 8.77 28.53
CA VAL A 188 46.40 9.09 28.62
C VAL A 188 45.53 8.43 27.54
N ILE A 189 46.13 7.77 26.55
CA ILE A 189 45.42 7.01 25.51
C ILE A 189 45.41 5.52 25.89
N VAL A 190 44.24 4.97 26.23
CA VAL A 190 44.11 3.58 26.75
C VAL A 190 44.25 2.54 25.64
N ASP A 191 43.62 2.76 24.49
CA ASP A 191 43.67 1.84 23.35
C ASP A 191 45.06 1.86 22.69
N LYS A 192 45.69 0.69 22.60
CA LYS A 192 47.07 0.57 22.11
C LYS A 192 47.20 0.80 20.61
N GLN A 193 46.19 0.47 19.80
CA GLN A 193 46.25 0.75 18.36
C GLN A 193 46.09 2.25 18.11
N LEU A 194 45.21 2.90 18.87
CA LEU A 194 45.07 4.36 18.87
C LEU A 194 46.36 5.06 19.33
N GLN A 195 46.97 4.59 20.43
CA GLN A 195 48.27 5.08 20.91
C GLN A 195 49.37 4.93 19.84
N MET A 196 49.48 3.74 19.24
CA MET A 196 50.44 3.44 18.17
C MET A 196 50.23 4.32 16.94
N HIS A 197 48.98 4.61 16.56
CA HIS A 197 48.69 5.49 15.42
C HIS A 197 49.04 6.95 15.72
N ILE A 198 48.62 7.50 16.87
CA ILE A 198 48.92 8.88 17.27
C ILE A 198 50.44 9.09 17.37
N ASN A 199 51.16 8.19 18.07
CA ASN A 199 52.62 8.27 18.17
C ASN A 199 53.29 8.29 16.79
N LYS A 200 52.85 7.42 15.87
CA LYS A 200 53.46 7.22 14.55
C LYS A 200 53.16 8.34 13.54
N TYR A 201 51.91 8.82 13.50
CA TYR A 201 51.41 9.69 12.43
C TYR A 201 51.10 11.13 12.87
N ASN A 202 50.93 11.39 14.17
CA ASN A 202 50.66 12.71 14.71
C ASN A 202 51.83 13.30 15.50
N LEU A 203 52.63 12.45 16.15
CA LEU A 203 53.80 12.86 16.96
C LEU A 203 55.14 12.46 16.32
N GLU A 204 55.12 11.79 15.16
CA GLU A 204 56.28 11.30 14.39
C GLU A 204 57.32 10.50 15.21
N ARG A 205 56.89 9.87 16.31
CA ARG A 205 57.76 9.14 17.24
C ARG A 205 58.19 7.80 16.66
N LYS A 206 59.48 7.48 16.83
CA LYS A 206 60.06 6.18 16.43
C LYS A 206 59.62 5.04 17.34
N ASN A 207 59.37 5.31 18.62
CA ASN A 207 58.75 4.37 19.54
C ASN A 207 57.23 4.57 19.50
N ILE A 208 56.53 3.68 18.80
CA ILE A 208 55.08 3.76 18.68
C ILE A 208 54.33 3.39 19.97
N ASN A 209 55.01 2.81 20.96
CA ASN A 209 54.45 2.47 22.28
C ASN A 209 54.79 3.51 23.36
N GLU A 210 55.31 4.69 22.98
CA GLU A 210 55.71 5.74 23.93
C GLU A 210 54.48 6.37 24.62
N PRO A 211 54.50 6.61 25.94
CA PRO A 211 53.40 7.25 26.65
C PRO A 211 53.00 8.60 26.03
N ILE A 212 51.70 8.82 25.84
CA ILE A 212 51.14 10.06 25.29
C ILE A 212 50.60 10.91 26.44
N THR A 213 51.11 12.14 26.59
CA THR A 213 50.69 13.08 27.63
C THR A 213 49.51 13.95 27.17
N LYS A 214 48.91 14.73 28.07
CA LYS A 214 47.83 15.68 27.69
C LYS A 214 48.38 16.82 26.83
N GLU A 215 49.59 17.26 27.13
CA GLU A 215 50.37 18.24 26.38
C GLU A 215 50.67 17.76 24.95
N ASP A 216 51.00 16.47 24.77
CA ASP A 216 51.17 15.87 23.44
C ASP A 216 49.88 15.91 22.59
N LEU A 217 48.71 15.88 23.22
CA LEU A 217 47.41 15.88 22.56
C LEU A 217 46.90 17.29 22.22
N LEU A 218 47.23 18.29 23.06
CA LEU A 218 46.81 19.68 22.87
C LEU A 218 47.35 20.33 21.58
N GLN A 219 48.46 19.84 21.03
CA GLN A 219 49.01 20.32 19.75
C GLN A 219 48.33 19.71 18.50
N ILE A 220 47.51 18.66 18.65
CA ILE A 220 46.92 17.93 17.53
C ILE A 220 45.66 18.64 17.04
N LYS A 221 45.67 19.06 15.76
CA LYS A 221 44.53 19.68 15.06
C LYS A 221 43.77 18.74 14.12
N THR A 222 44.43 17.67 13.68
CA THR A 222 43.87 16.69 12.72
C THR A 222 44.29 15.30 13.15
N LEU A 223 43.33 14.43 13.45
CA LEU A 223 43.54 12.99 13.60
C LEU A 223 42.87 12.27 12.43
N SER A 224 43.63 11.42 11.73
CA SER A 224 43.13 10.69 10.55
C SER A 224 43.56 9.23 10.60
N ILE A 225 42.59 8.36 10.85
CA ILE A 225 42.67 6.90 10.85
C ILE A 225 41.66 6.42 9.81
N TYR A 226 42.16 5.91 8.69
CA TYR A 226 41.31 5.44 7.57
C TYR A 226 41.00 3.94 7.62
N SER A 227 41.78 3.19 8.39
CA SER A 227 41.50 1.81 8.74
C SER A 227 41.84 1.66 10.23
N GLY A 228 40.80 1.50 11.05
CA GLY A 228 40.85 1.52 12.51
C GLY A 228 40.76 0.14 13.13
N GLU A 229 41.10 -0.92 12.36
CA GLU A 229 40.93 -2.31 12.79
C GLU A 229 41.60 -2.56 14.15
N GLY A 230 40.80 -3.00 15.13
CA GLY A 230 41.27 -3.28 16.48
C GLY A 230 41.44 -2.06 17.39
N ILE A 231 41.05 -0.85 16.96
CA ILE A 231 40.72 0.27 17.86
C ILE A 231 39.28 0.04 18.35
N ASN A 232 39.11 -0.06 19.67
CA ASN A 232 37.84 -0.37 20.32
C ASN A 232 37.39 0.77 21.24
N GLU A 233 38.36 1.49 21.82
CA GLU A 233 38.13 2.60 22.73
C GLU A 233 38.81 3.88 22.23
N ILE A 234 38.22 5.03 22.53
CA ILE A 234 38.76 6.36 22.22
C ILE A 234 38.96 7.23 23.47
N ALA A 235 39.07 6.60 24.65
CA ALA A 235 39.41 7.27 25.89
C ALA A 235 40.75 8.01 25.79
N GLY A 236 40.77 9.27 26.23
CA GLY A 236 41.87 10.21 26.08
C GLY A 236 41.73 11.16 24.89
N LEU A 237 40.85 10.89 23.90
CA LEU A 237 40.59 11.85 22.82
C LEU A 237 39.99 13.17 23.34
N GLU A 238 39.31 13.17 24.49
CA GLU A 238 38.74 14.37 25.12
C GLU A 238 39.79 15.44 25.46
N TYR A 239 41.07 15.09 25.56
CA TYR A 239 42.18 16.04 25.76
C TYR A 239 42.65 16.74 24.47
N MET A 240 42.24 16.29 23.29
CA MET A 240 42.55 16.96 22.01
C MET A 240 41.67 18.20 21.79
N THR A 241 41.59 19.13 22.74
CA THR A 241 40.60 20.23 22.70
C THR A 241 40.75 21.19 21.51
N ASN A 242 41.91 21.17 20.83
CA ASN A 242 42.21 21.95 19.62
C ASN A 242 41.92 21.20 18.31
N LEU A 243 41.33 20.01 18.36
CA LEU A 243 41.03 19.17 17.20
C LEU A 243 39.97 19.84 16.30
N GLU A 244 40.33 20.11 15.04
CA GLU A 244 39.45 20.69 14.02
C GLU A 244 38.93 19.62 13.04
N LYS A 245 39.66 18.52 12.88
CA LYS A 245 39.26 17.35 12.07
C LYS A 245 39.53 16.04 12.81
N LEU A 246 38.52 15.17 12.84
CA LEU A 246 38.62 13.76 13.23
C LEU A 246 38.13 12.86 12.09
N THR A 247 38.96 11.90 11.69
CA THR A 247 38.56 10.73 10.89
C THR A 247 39.00 9.47 11.63
N LEU A 248 38.05 8.58 11.92
CA LEU A 248 38.28 7.24 12.47
C LEU A 248 37.29 6.28 11.79
N ARG A 249 37.73 5.67 10.69
CA ARG A 249 36.94 4.70 9.93
C ARG A 249 37.31 3.26 10.30
N GLU A 250 36.42 2.32 9.97
CA GLU A 250 36.67 0.87 10.06
C GLU A 250 37.13 0.47 11.49
N SER A 251 36.43 0.97 12.51
CA SER A 251 36.79 0.79 13.92
C SER A 251 35.73 -0.01 14.69
N ASN A 252 36.10 -0.58 15.84
CA ASN A 252 35.15 -1.28 16.72
C ASN A 252 34.45 -0.34 17.71
N VAL A 253 34.65 0.98 17.59
CA VAL A 253 34.15 1.98 18.55
C VAL A 253 32.62 2.01 18.55
N THR A 254 32.02 1.88 19.74
CA THR A 254 30.57 1.94 19.96
C THR A 254 30.16 3.18 20.76
N ASP A 255 30.87 3.50 21.84
CA ASP A 255 30.69 4.76 22.56
C ASP A 255 31.59 5.88 22.00
N ILE A 256 30.98 7.05 21.82
CA ILE A 256 31.63 8.27 21.36
C ILE A 256 31.43 9.44 22.34
N SER A 257 31.04 9.17 23.60
CA SER A 257 30.81 10.16 24.66
C SER A 257 31.92 11.21 24.79
N VAL A 258 33.17 10.78 24.72
CA VAL A 258 34.39 11.59 24.83
C VAL A 258 34.47 12.74 23.80
N ILE A 259 33.89 12.58 22.61
CA ILE A 259 33.98 13.61 21.57
C ILE A 259 33.13 14.85 21.90
N SER A 260 32.21 14.76 22.86
CA SER A 260 31.33 15.87 23.26
C SER A 260 32.07 17.11 23.80
N GLY A 261 33.33 16.96 24.21
CA GLY A 261 34.21 18.08 24.58
C GLY A 261 34.86 18.81 23.40
N LEU A 262 34.90 18.19 22.21
CA LEU A 262 35.75 18.60 21.07
C LEU A 262 35.08 19.69 20.20
N ARG A 263 34.65 20.79 20.83
CA ARG A 263 33.84 21.86 20.23
C ARG A 263 34.51 22.63 19.08
N HIS A 264 35.78 22.39 18.80
CA HIS A 264 36.51 22.97 17.67
C HIS A 264 36.40 22.12 16.38
N LEU A 265 35.84 20.91 16.45
CA LEU A 265 35.60 20.05 15.29
C LEU A 265 34.69 20.73 14.25
N LYS A 266 35.17 20.72 13.01
CA LYS A 266 34.46 21.13 11.78
C LYS A 266 34.17 19.94 10.88
N TYR A 267 35.03 18.93 10.92
CA TYR A 267 34.94 17.69 10.16
C TYR A 267 34.97 16.51 11.12
N LEU A 268 33.95 15.65 11.07
CA LEU A 268 33.88 14.39 11.81
C LEU A 268 33.50 13.27 10.84
N ASP A 269 34.29 12.19 10.83
CA ASP A 269 34.05 11.00 10.04
C ASP A 269 34.30 9.75 10.89
N LEU A 270 33.24 9.02 11.16
CA LEU A 270 33.21 7.79 11.96
C LEU A 270 32.60 6.62 11.15
N SER A 271 32.82 6.65 9.83
CA SER A 271 32.22 5.68 8.90
C SER A 271 32.69 4.25 9.17
N SER A 272 31.83 3.26 8.91
CA SER A 272 32.11 1.83 9.09
C SER A 272 32.54 1.49 10.53
N SER A 273 31.81 2.04 11.52
CA SER A 273 31.97 1.74 12.94
C SER A 273 30.61 1.30 13.53
N PRO A 274 30.55 0.44 14.57
CA PRO A 274 29.31 -0.13 15.08
C PRO A 274 28.45 0.81 15.96
N ILE A 275 28.47 2.12 15.70
CA ILE A 275 27.83 3.15 16.55
C ILE A 275 26.31 3.12 16.39
N GLU A 276 25.60 3.07 17.51
CA GLU A 276 24.12 3.08 17.58
C GLU A 276 23.56 4.46 18.01
N SER A 277 24.35 5.28 18.72
CA SER A 277 23.92 6.57 19.30
C SER A 277 24.84 7.73 18.95
N ILE A 278 24.26 8.80 18.39
CA ILE A 278 24.96 10.05 18.03
C ILE A 278 24.66 11.22 18.97
N GLN A 279 24.15 10.94 20.19
CA GLN A 279 23.88 11.95 21.21
C GLN A 279 25.08 12.88 21.54
N PRO A 280 26.35 12.41 21.58
CA PRO A 280 27.51 13.28 21.82
C PRO A 280 27.74 14.35 20.73
N VAL A 281 27.35 14.05 19.47
CA VAL A 281 27.49 14.95 18.31
C VAL A 281 26.66 16.23 18.48
N SER A 282 25.59 16.21 19.29
CA SER A 282 24.78 17.39 19.62
C SER A 282 25.56 18.56 20.27
N LYS A 283 26.80 18.35 20.72
CA LYS A 283 27.66 19.39 21.33
C LYS A 283 28.66 20.02 20.35
N LEU A 284 28.73 19.52 19.12
CA LEU A 284 29.66 19.97 18.09
C LEU A 284 29.07 21.14 17.29
N GLU A 285 28.86 22.27 17.96
CA GLU A 285 28.22 23.49 17.43
C GLU A 285 28.94 24.15 16.24
N ASN A 286 30.14 23.68 15.90
CA ASN A 286 30.99 24.16 14.80
C ASN A 286 31.16 23.14 13.66
N LEU A 287 30.43 22.02 13.69
CA LEU A 287 30.55 20.98 12.69
C LEU A 287 29.92 21.40 11.34
N ASP A 288 30.74 21.43 10.29
CA ASP A 288 30.35 21.75 8.92
C ASP A 288 30.08 20.47 8.09
N MET A 289 30.78 19.37 8.40
CA MET A 289 30.70 18.09 7.68
C MET A 289 30.67 16.90 8.65
N LEU A 290 29.74 15.96 8.43
CA LEU A 290 29.52 14.77 9.26
C LEU A 290 29.36 13.53 8.39
N PHE A 291 30.23 12.53 8.58
CA PHE A 291 30.19 11.24 7.88
C PHE A 291 30.02 10.10 8.91
N LEU A 292 28.93 9.37 8.76
CA LEU A 292 28.44 8.32 9.67
C LEU A 292 27.93 7.10 8.86
N ARG A 293 28.54 6.86 7.71
CA ARG A 293 28.19 5.79 6.78
C ARG A 293 28.42 4.41 7.41
N ASP A 294 27.64 3.39 7.04
CA ASP A 294 27.81 1.99 7.45
C ASP A 294 27.92 1.84 8.98
N ASN A 295 27.00 2.49 9.68
CA ASN A 295 26.83 2.45 11.14
C ASN A 295 25.49 1.76 11.46
N LYS A 296 24.95 1.91 12.68
CA LYS A 296 23.66 1.30 13.09
C LYS A 296 22.59 2.31 13.49
N ILE A 297 22.80 3.59 13.17
CA ILE A 297 22.03 4.72 13.71
C ILE A 297 20.56 4.63 13.28
N ALA A 298 19.65 4.84 14.24
CA ALA A 298 18.22 4.93 13.99
C ALA A 298 17.59 6.26 14.45
N ASP A 299 18.14 6.88 15.52
CA ASP A 299 17.68 8.17 16.06
C ASP A 299 18.52 9.33 15.52
N LEU A 300 17.84 10.26 14.81
CA LEU A 300 18.44 11.50 14.32
C LEU A 300 18.15 12.72 15.21
N THR A 301 17.45 12.56 16.34
CA THR A 301 17.11 13.65 17.28
C THR A 301 18.31 14.54 17.67
N PRO A 302 19.54 14.02 17.89
CA PRO A 302 20.71 14.84 18.18
C PRO A 302 21.04 15.88 17.11
N LEU A 303 20.79 15.56 15.84
CA LEU A 303 21.09 16.44 14.70
C LEU A 303 20.18 17.68 14.67
N SER A 304 18.99 17.62 15.26
CA SER A 304 18.01 18.73 15.27
C SER A 304 18.53 20.06 15.82
N GLN A 305 19.59 20.01 16.65
CA GLN A 305 20.23 21.18 17.27
C GLN A 305 21.37 21.76 16.44
N MET A 306 21.84 21.03 15.42
CA MET A 306 22.99 21.39 14.61
C MET A 306 22.57 22.38 13.51
N LYS A 307 23.26 23.52 13.45
CA LYS A 307 22.83 24.69 12.63
C LYS A 307 23.88 25.13 11.60
N LYS A 308 24.92 24.32 11.40
CA LYS A 308 26.05 24.58 10.51
C LYS A 308 26.42 23.43 9.57
N ILE A 309 25.96 22.19 9.84
CA ILE A 309 26.25 21.06 8.96
C ILE A 309 25.69 21.36 7.57
N LYS A 310 26.57 21.29 6.58
CA LYS A 310 26.31 21.40 5.15
C LYS A 310 26.26 20.03 4.49
N ILE A 311 27.19 19.16 4.84
CA ILE A 311 27.35 17.81 4.27
C ILE A 311 27.06 16.77 5.35
N LEU A 312 26.10 15.89 5.09
CA LEU A 312 25.69 14.83 6.01
C LEU A 312 25.62 13.49 5.26
N ASP A 313 26.53 12.57 5.56
CA ASP A 313 26.49 11.18 5.08
C ASP A 313 26.05 10.23 6.19
N LEU A 314 24.91 9.58 5.94
CA LEU A 314 24.23 8.61 6.80
C LEU A 314 23.87 7.34 6.00
N ILE A 315 24.55 7.06 4.88
CA ILE A 315 24.31 5.86 4.07
C ILE A 315 24.55 4.59 4.90
N GLY A 316 23.75 3.54 4.70
CA GLY A 316 23.98 2.24 5.37
C GLY A 316 23.69 2.32 6.86
N ASN A 317 22.45 2.67 7.22
CA ASN A 317 22.01 2.83 8.61
C ASN A 317 20.56 2.30 8.81
N ASN A 318 20.00 2.48 10.01
CA ASN A 318 18.68 1.98 10.40
C ASN A 318 17.60 3.08 10.41
N ILE A 319 17.79 4.18 9.68
CA ILE A 319 16.96 5.39 9.75
C ILE A 319 15.58 5.16 9.16
N LYS A 320 14.55 5.66 9.86
CA LYS A 320 13.13 5.61 9.44
C LYS A 320 12.45 6.97 9.42
N ASP A 321 12.81 7.85 10.36
CA ASP A 321 12.22 9.19 10.50
C ASP A 321 13.25 10.28 10.16
N LEU A 322 12.89 11.13 9.19
CA LEU A 322 13.67 12.30 8.79
C LEU A 322 13.25 13.58 9.53
N THR A 323 12.21 13.53 10.37
CA THR A 323 11.67 14.69 11.09
C THR A 323 12.73 15.51 11.84
N PRO A 324 13.73 14.90 12.52
CA PRO A 324 14.80 15.65 13.17
C PRO A 324 15.69 16.49 12.24
N LEU A 325 15.83 16.10 10.96
CA LEU A 325 16.62 16.85 9.98
C LEU A 325 15.93 18.14 9.56
N PHE A 326 14.60 18.24 9.69
CA PHE A 326 13.82 19.36 9.17
C PHE A 326 14.07 20.71 9.88
N THR A 327 14.85 20.74 10.97
CA THR A 327 15.36 21.97 11.60
C THR A 327 16.80 22.32 11.19
N VAL A 328 17.51 21.40 10.52
CA VAL A 328 18.90 21.52 10.07
C VAL A 328 18.93 22.25 8.71
N LEU A 329 18.46 23.50 8.71
CA LEU A 329 18.27 24.31 7.48
C LEU A 329 19.59 24.71 6.79
N SER A 330 20.74 24.33 7.34
CA SER A 330 22.08 24.54 6.76
C SER A 330 22.50 23.46 5.75
N LEU A 331 21.76 22.34 5.64
CA LEU A 331 22.12 21.23 4.75
C LEU A 331 22.12 21.65 3.28
N GLU A 332 23.18 21.24 2.58
CA GLU A 332 23.46 21.48 1.16
C GLU A 332 23.61 20.14 0.41
N GLU A 333 24.26 19.16 1.03
CA GLU A 333 24.45 17.79 0.52
C GLU A 333 23.97 16.76 1.56
N VAL A 334 23.11 15.84 1.17
CA VAL A 334 22.51 14.84 2.07
C VAL A 334 22.53 13.45 1.43
N TYR A 335 23.18 12.50 2.11
CA TYR A 335 23.27 11.10 1.70
C TYR A 335 22.58 10.20 2.73
N LEU A 336 21.52 9.53 2.30
CA LEU A 336 20.58 8.73 3.12
C LEU A 336 20.25 7.37 2.48
N ALA A 337 20.94 6.98 1.40
CA ALA A 337 20.73 5.71 0.72
C ALA A 337 21.02 4.48 1.60
N ASN A 338 20.49 3.31 1.27
CA ASN A 338 20.59 2.06 2.06
C ASN A 338 20.10 2.27 3.52
N ASN A 339 18.81 2.61 3.67
CA ASN A 339 18.17 2.85 4.97
C ASN A 339 16.75 2.23 5.00
N GLN A 340 15.88 2.65 5.92
CA GLN A 340 14.52 2.12 6.09
C GLN A 340 13.46 3.24 5.98
N ILE A 341 13.76 4.29 5.21
CA ILE A 341 12.91 5.47 5.01
C ILE A 341 11.75 5.12 4.07
N SER A 342 10.54 5.55 4.40
CA SER A 342 9.36 5.39 3.53
C SER A 342 8.44 6.62 3.45
N ASN A 343 8.80 7.70 4.14
CA ASN A 343 7.96 8.89 4.27
C ASN A 343 8.82 10.15 4.12
N LEU A 344 8.60 10.89 3.02
CA LEU A 344 9.32 12.13 2.71
C LEU A 344 8.54 13.40 3.13
N SER A 345 7.40 13.27 3.81
CA SER A 345 6.55 14.42 4.18
C SER A 345 7.30 15.38 5.12
N GLY A 346 7.57 16.60 4.64
CA GLY A 346 8.34 17.61 5.35
C GLY A 346 9.76 17.83 4.81
N ILE A 347 10.26 16.98 3.89
CA ILE A 347 11.60 17.13 3.30
C ILE A 347 11.75 18.46 2.54
N GLU A 348 10.65 19.06 2.07
CA GLU A 348 10.65 20.37 1.42
C GLU A 348 11.11 21.54 2.31
N LYS A 349 11.28 21.29 3.62
CA LYS A 349 11.87 22.25 4.56
C LYS A 349 13.38 22.39 4.36
N LEU A 350 14.05 21.39 3.79
CA LEU A 350 15.50 21.37 3.52
C LEU A 350 15.87 22.22 2.29
N LYS A 351 15.49 23.49 2.31
CA LYS A 351 15.48 24.39 1.13
C LYS A 351 16.84 24.65 0.48
N ASN A 352 17.94 24.40 1.18
CA ASN A 352 19.30 24.64 0.69
C ASN A 352 19.95 23.38 0.08
N VAL A 353 19.31 22.21 0.23
CA VAL A 353 19.81 20.95 -0.33
C VAL A 353 19.80 21.02 -1.86
N ASN A 354 20.95 20.76 -2.44
CA ASN A 354 21.19 20.73 -3.88
C ASN A 354 21.60 19.33 -4.37
N LEU A 355 22.15 18.49 -3.50
CA LEU A 355 22.40 17.06 -3.74
C LEU A 355 21.65 16.22 -2.70
N LEU A 356 20.80 15.30 -3.16
CA LEU A 356 20.10 14.32 -2.33
C LEU A 356 20.28 12.92 -2.90
N TRP A 357 20.96 12.04 -2.16
CA TRP A 357 21.02 10.60 -2.44
C TRP A 357 20.21 9.85 -1.40
N ILE A 358 19.25 9.04 -1.84
CA ILE A 358 18.27 8.38 -0.96
C ILE A 358 17.78 7.03 -1.51
N GLY A 359 18.46 6.43 -2.49
CA GLY A 359 18.14 5.11 -3.03
C GLY A 359 18.29 3.95 -2.04
N ASN A 360 17.86 2.74 -2.42
CA ASN A 360 17.70 1.57 -1.53
C ASN A 360 16.98 1.95 -0.23
N ASN A 361 15.72 2.35 -0.41
CA ASN A 361 14.77 2.76 0.63
C ASN A 361 13.34 2.38 0.18
N LYS A 362 12.36 2.46 1.09
CA LYS A 362 10.97 2.03 0.84
C LYS A 362 10.08 3.18 0.36
N ILE A 363 10.57 3.93 -0.62
CA ILE A 363 9.94 5.17 -1.08
C ILE A 363 9.10 4.90 -2.33
N SER A 364 7.81 5.23 -2.25
CA SER A 364 6.87 5.20 -3.39
C SER A 364 6.23 6.56 -3.71
N ASP A 365 6.27 7.53 -2.78
CA ASP A 365 5.75 8.89 -2.96
C ASP A 365 6.89 9.92 -2.90
N ILE A 366 7.06 10.62 -4.03
CA ILE A 366 8.10 11.64 -4.25
C ILE A 366 7.52 13.04 -4.51
N GLU A 367 6.20 13.26 -4.38
CA GLU A 367 5.61 14.60 -4.48
C GLU A 367 6.18 15.61 -3.44
N PRO A 368 6.63 15.22 -2.22
CA PRO A 368 7.38 16.12 -1.35
C PRO A 368 8.69 16.66 -1.95
N ILE A 369 9.41 15.84 -2.74
CA ILE A 369 10.67 16.23 -3.39
C ILE A 369 10.41 17.34 -4.42
N SER A 370 9.24 17.34 -5.08
CA SER A 370 8.87 18.30 -6.14
C SER A 370 8.95 19.79 -5.74
N LYS A 371 9.07 20.08 -4.44
CA LYS A 371 9.13 21.42 -3.86
C LYS A 371 10.57 21.87 -3.57
N MET A 372 11.55 20.97 -3.65
CA MET A 372 12.97 21.23 -3.42
C MET A 372 13.61 21.86 -4.67
N SER A 373 13.17 23.08 -5.03
CA SER A 373 13.53 23.79 -6.27
C SER A 373 15.01 24.23 -6.38
N ASN A 374 15.87 23.73 -5.50
CA ASN A 374 17.33 23.93 -5.50
C ASN A 374 18.11 22.64 -5.82
N LEU A 375 17.45 21.48 -5.95
CA LEU A 375 18.09 20.24 -6.38
C LEU A 375 18.75 20.38 -7.76
N ILE A 376 20.01 19.97 -7.79
CA ILE A 376 20.90 19.83 -8.95
C ILE A 376 21.11 18.34 -9.21
N GLU A 377 21.21 17.54 -8.15
CA GLU A 377 21.43 16.09 -8.21
C GLU A 377 20.43 15.34 -7.31
N LEU A 378 19.80 14.32 -7.87
CA LEU A 378 18.86 13.43 -7.19
C LEU A 378 19.18 11.98 -7.55
N GLU A 379 19.48 11.19 -6.53
CA GLU A 379 19.66 9.73 -6.62
C GLU A 379 18.58 9.08 -5.74
N ILE A 380 17.76 8.23 -6.37
CA ILE A 380 16.70 7.45 -5.69
C ILE A 380 16.45 6.13 -6.44
N ALA A 381 17.54 5.42 -6.74
CA ALA A 381 17.52 4.08 -7.31
C ALA A 381 17.11 3.01 -6.28
N ASP A 382 16.74 1.80 -6.70
CA ASP A 382 16.28 0.71 -5.81
C ASP A 382 15.15 1.19 -4.86
N SER A 383 13.98 1.40 -5.42
CA SER A 383 12.82 2.00 -4.73
C SER A 383 11.48 1.60 -5.37
N GLU A 384 10.37 1.97 -4.73
CA GLU A 384 9.01 1.55 -5.10
C GLU A 384 8.31 2.59 -6.01
N ILE A 385 9.06 3.39 -6.78
CA ILE A 385 8.52 4.50 -7.57
C ILE A 385 7.91 4.02 -8.90
N LYS A 386 6.71 4.52 -9.21
CA LYS A 386 6.01 4.32 -10.49
C LYS A 386 5.69 5.62 -11.22
N ASP A 387 5.32 6.67 -10.48
CA ASP A 387 4.94 7.98 -10.99
C ASP A 387 6.06 9.02 -10.73
N ILE A 388 6.60 9.59 -11.81
CA ILE A 388 7.60 10.67 -11.76
C ILE A 388 7.07 12.01 -12.30
N SER A 389 5.75 12.17 -12.45
CA SER A 389 5.10 13.42 -12.90
C SER A 389 5.49 14.63 -12.05
N SER A 390 5.71 14.42 -10.75
CA SER A 390 6.15 15.42 -9.79
C SER A 390 7.52 16.03 -10.13
N LEU A 391 8.45 15.24 -10.70
CA LEU A 391 9.83 15.67 -11.00
C LEU A 391 9.93 16.72 -12.11
N SER A 392 8.88 16.86 -12.94
CA SER A 392 8.77 17.92 -13.96
C SER A 392 8.93 19.35 -13.41
N LYS A 393 8.73 19.54 -12.10
CA LYS A 393 8.89 20.82 -11.38
C LYS A 393 10.35 21.16 -11.04
N LEU A 394 11.27 20.19 -11.07
CA LEU A 394 12.67 20.35 -10.65
C LEU A 394 13.56 20.95 -11.75
N VAL A 395 13.21 22.12 -12.28
CA VAL A 395 13.85 22.73 -13.47
C VAL A 395 15.37 23.00 -13.35
N LYS A 396 15.98 22.88 -12.16
CA LYS A 396 17.43 23.00 -11.94
C LYS A 396 18.20 21.67 -11.99
N ILE A 397 17.51 20.53 -12.06
CA ILE A 397 18.13 19.20 -12.00
C ILE A 397 19.06 18.97 -13.21
N GLN A 398 20.22 18.37 -12.94
CA GLN A 398 21.32 18.17 -13.89
C GLN A 398 21.76 16.70 -13.95
N VAL A 399 21.72 16.00 -12.81
CA VAL A 399 21.98 14.57 -12.67
C VAL A 399 20.76 13.93 -12.01
N LEU A 400 20.25 12.85 -12.61
CA LEU A 400 19.08 12.13 -12.11
C LEU A 400 19.29 10.61 -12.22
N ASN A 401 19.33 9.93 -11.07
CA ASN A 401 19.37 8.47 -11.00
C ASN A 401 18.05 7.92 -10.43
N LEU A 402 17.41 7.08 -11.23
CA LEU A 402 16.13 6.41 -11.01
C LEU A 402 16.23 4.92 -11.44
N GLU A 403 17.41 4.31 -11.43
CA GLU A 403 17.57 2.89 -11.76
C GLU A 403 16.78 1.99 -10.78
N GLU A 404 16.43 0.77 -11.20
CA GLU A 404 15.87 -0.27 -10.32
C GLU A 404 14.60 0.19 -9.58
N ASN A 405 13.65 0.70 -10.37
CA ASN A 405 12.32 1.17 -9.97
C ASN A 405 11.26 0.59 -10.92
N TYR A 406 10.00 1.02 -10.80
CA TYR A 406 8.86 0.50 -11.57
C TYR A 406 8.27 1.56 -12.54
N ILE A 407 9.10 2.46 -13.06
CA ILE A 407 8.68 3.57 -13.92
C ILE A 407 8.38 3.06 -15.33
N SER A 408 7.26 3.48 -15.91
CA SER A 408 6.89 3.18 -17.31
C SER A 408 6.70 4.43 -18.18
N ASP A 409 6.24 5.55 -17.62
CA ASP A 409 6.19 6.86 -18.31
C ASP A 409 7.34 7.78 -17.92
N ILE A 410 8.14 8.17 -18.92
CA ILE A 410 9.23 9.16 -18.79
C ILE A 410 8.92 10.51 -19.45
N SER A 411 7.67 10.72 -19.90
CA SER A 411 7.20 12.02 -20.43
C SER A 411 7.45 13.23 -19.52
N PRO A 412 7.44 13.13 -18.17
CA PRO A 412 7.74 14.26 -17.29
C PRO A 412 9.16 14.83 -17.43
N LEU A 413 10.11 14.02 -17.91
CA LEU A 413 11.51 14.42 -18.07
C LEU A 413 11.78 15.27 -19.31
N SER A 414 10.88 15.24 -20.30
CA SER A 414 11.03 15.88 -21.62
C SER A 414 11.43 17.37 -21.57
N ASN A 415 10.91 18.11 -20.59
CA ASN A 415 11.11 19.56 -20.44
C ASN A 415 12.28 19.94 -19.51
N LEU A 416 12.97 18.97 -18.89
CA LEU A 416 14.06 19.24 -17.94
C LEU A 416 15.37 19.51 -18.69
N THR A 417 15.49 20.72 -19.25
CA THR A 417 16.54 21.09 -20.21
C THR A 417 17.97 21.04 -19.68
N ASN A 418 18.15 21.11 -18.35
CA ASN A 418 19.45 21.16 -17.68
C ASN A 418 20.07 19.79 -17.38
N LEU A 419 19.33 18.68 -17.57
CA LEU A 419 19.85 17.33 -17.40
C LEU A 419 20.98 17.04 -18.39
N HIS A 420 22.12 16.56 -17.89
CA HIS A 420 23.25 16.08 -18.70
C HIS A 420 23.55 14.59 -18.47
N GLU A 421 23.17 14.03 -17.31
CA GLU A 421 23.16 12.59 -17.04
C GLU A 421 21.81 12.14 -16.48
N ILE A 422 21.28 11.04 -17.03
CA ILE A 422 20.04 10.39 -16.61
C ILE A 422 20.24 8.88 -16.62
N ASN A 423 20.01 8.22 -15.49
CA ASN A 423 20.09 6.77 -15.34
C ASN A 423 18.70 6.23 -14.96
N LEU A 424 18.12 5.41 -15.83
CA LEU A 424 16.77 4.82 -15.76
C LEU A 424 16.81 3.29 -15.99
N GLY A 425 17.98 2.67 -15.85
CA GLY A 425 18.15 1.24 -16.06
C GLY A 425 17.24 0.39 -15.16
N ALA A 426 16.88 -0.80 -15.63
CA ALA A 426 16.02 -1.75 -14.89
C ALA A 426 14.69 -1.14 -14.37
N ASN A 427 13.93 -0.53 -15.29
CA ASN A 427 12.55 -0.07 -15.09
C ASN A 427 11.59 -0.78 -16.07
N GLU A 428 10.32 -0.34 -16.14
CA GLU A 428 9.25 -0.91 -16.99
C GLU A 428 9.04 -0.09 -18.30
N ILE A 429 10.03 0.70 -18.75
CA ILE A 429 9.87 1.68 -19.83
C ILE A 429 9.80 1.01 -21.21
N SER A 430 8.75 1.31 -21.98
CA SER A 430 8.55 0.77 -23.34
C SER A 430 8.45 1.82 -24.46
N ASP A 431 8.20 3.09 -24.15
CA ASP A 431 8.24 4.21 -25.09
C ASP A 431 9.27 5.26 -24.61
N ILE A 432 10.12 5.69 -25.54
CA ILE A 432 11.21 6.66 -25.32
C ILE A 432 11.05 7.93 -26.18
N LYS A 433 9.96 8.06 -26.93
CA LYS A 433 9.69 9.17 -27.85
C LYS A 433 9.72 10.54 -27.16
N SER A 434 9.23 10.62 -25.93
CA SER A 434 9.20 11.85 -25.14
C SER A 434 10.58 12.42 -24.79
N VAL A 435 11.63 11.61 -24.84
CA VAL A 435 13.02 12.02 -24.53
C VAL A 435 13.94 12.09 -25.76
N GLU A 436 13.42 12.01 -26.99
CA GLU A 436 14.23 12.08 -28.22
C GLU A 436 15.11 13.35 -28.28
N GLU A 437 14.53 14.53 -28.06
CA GLU A 437 15.26 15.81 -28.08
C GLU A 437 16.21 15.98 -26.88
N LEU A 438 15.97 15.26 -25.78
CA LEU A 438 16.85 15.21 -24.62
C LEU A 438 18.07 14.35 -24.93
N GLY A 439 17.88 13.17 -25.50
CA GLY A 439 18.94 12.23 -25.90
C GLY A 439 19.97 12.78 -26.90
N LYS A 440 19.63 13.81 -27.68
CA LYS A 440 20.58 14.51 -28.57
C LYS A 440 21.67 15.26 -27.80
N ARG A 441 21.38 15.72 -26.57
CA ARG A 441 22.30 16.50 -25.72
C ARG A 441 22.76 15.73 -24.47
N THR A 442 21.85 15.02 -23.81
CA THR A 442 21.98 14.37 -22.51
C THR A 442 22.35 12.90 -22.67
N SER A 443 23.22 12.34 -21.81
CA SER A 443 23.41 10.89 -21.74
C SER A 443 22.24 10.26 -21.00
N ILE A 444 21.57 9.27 -21.61
CA ILE A 444 20.39 8.62 -21.01
C ILE A 444 20.56 7.09 -21.09
N ASP A 445 20.73 6.45 -19.94
CA ASP A 445 20.73 4.99 -19.85
C ASP A 445 19.32 4.48 -19.55
N ILE A 446 18.73 3.74 -20.49
CA ILE A 446 17.43 3.07 -20.39
C ILE A 446 17.64 1.57 -20.72
N GLN A 447 18.74 1.00 -20.22
CA GLN A 447 19.06 -0.42 -20.41
C GLN A 447 18.35 -1.32 -19.39
N ARG A 448 18.50 -2.64 -19.54
CA ARG A 448 18.04 -3.65 -18.55
C ARG A 448 16.53 -3.63 -18.25
N GLN A 449 15.70 -2.98 -19.07
CA GLN A 449 14.25 -2.83 -18.81
C GLN A 449 13.55 -4.18 -18.73
N LYS A 450 12.48 -4.28 -17.93
CA LYS A 450 11.72 -5.51 -17.73
C LYS A 450 10.23 -5.21 -17.85
N ILE A 451 9.64 -5.60 -18.98
CA ILE A 451 8.23 -5.33 -19.29
C ILE A 451 7.44 -6.62 -19.12
N PHE A 452 6.39 -6.58 -18.30
CA PHE A 452 5.42 -7.67 -18.17
C PHE A 452 4.17 -7.33 -18.97
N LEU A 453 3.56 -8.33 -19.60
CA LEU A 453 2.33 -8.20 -20.40
C LEU A 453 1.21 -9.09 -19.86
N ASP A 454 -0.02 -8.58 -19.97
CA ASP A 454 -1.25 -9.30 -19.61
C ASP A 454 -1.39 -10.61 -20.39
N GLU A 455 -1.90 -11.65 -19.75
CA GLU A 455 -2.00 -13.00 -20.30
C GLU A 455 -2.76 -13.07 -21.64
N ALA A 456 -2.22 -13.84 -22.60
CA ALA A 456 -2.76 -13.98 -23.95
C ALA A 456 -2.83 -15.45 -24.40
N SER A 457 -3.62 -15.73 -25.44
CA SER A 457 -3.86 -17.09 -25.92
C SER A 457 -2.77 -17.59 -26.89
N VAL A 458 -2.59 -18.90 -26.95
CA VAL A 458 -1.96 -19.57 -28.10
C VAL A 458 -2.62 -19.12 -29.41
N ASP A 459 -1.80 -18.90 -30.42
CA ASP A 459 -2.15 -18.45 -31.76
C ASP A 459 -2.75 -17.02 -31.85
N GLU A 460 -2.70 -16.22 -30.79
CA GLU A 460 -3.09 -14.81 -30.78
C GLU A 460 -2.01 -13.89 -31.40
N GLU A 461 -2.42 -12.79 -32.05
CA GLU A 461 -1.50 -11.78 -32.61
C GLU A 461 -1.33 -10.60 -31.64
N ILE A 462 -0.28 -10.65 -30.83
CA ILE A 462 0.03 -9.67 -29.79
C ILE A 462 0.87 -8.55 -30.40
N LYS A 463 0.45 -7.29 -30.24
CA LYS A 463 1.24 -6.14 -30.71
C LYS A 463 2.49 -5.97 -29.83
N ILE A 464 3.67 -5.84 -30.44
CA ILE A 464 4.91 -5.51 -29.72
C ILE A 464 4.73 -4.11 -29.08
N PRO A 465 4.79 -3.97 -27.74
CA PRO A 465 4.46 -2.73 -27.05
C PRO A 465 5.68 -1.86 -26.77
N VAL A 466 6.80 -2.11 -27.47
CA VAL A 466 8.06 -1.38 -27.34
C VAL A 466 8.29 -0.57 -28.61
N TYR A 467 8.54 0.73 -28.48
CA TYR A 467 8.46 1.69 -29.57
C TYR A 467 9.79 2.38 -29.87
N ASN A 468 9.99 2.78 -31.14
CA ASN A 468 11.07 3.69 -31.53
C ASN A 468 10.64 5.17 -31.39
N PHE A 469 11.56 6.12 -31.64
CA PHE A 469 11.30 7.56 -31.54
C PHE A 469 10.11 8.08 -32.39
N LYS A 470 9.73 7.39 -33.47
CA LYS A 470 8.56 7.78 -34.27
C LYS A 470 7.24 7.32 -33.64
N GLY A 471 7.28 6.31 -32.75
CA GLY A 471 6.11 5.57 -32.25
C GLY A 471 5.80 4.31 -33.05
N GLU A 472 6.74 3.80 -33.85
CA GLU A 472 6.61 2.52 -34.57
C GLU A 472 7.08 1.37 -33.66
N PRO A 473 6.40 0.20 -33.62
CA PRO A 473 6.87 -0.96 -32.85
C PRO A 473 8.25 -1.45 -33.32
N LEU A 474 9.11 -1.82 -32.37
CA LEU A 474 10.45 -2.36 -32.68
C LEU A 474 10.34 -3.70 -33.45
N GLN A 475 10.88 -3.73 -34.66
CA GLN A 475 10.96 -4.94 -35.48
C GLN A 475 12.19 -5.80 -35.12
N ASN A 476 13.26 -5.17 -34.62
CA ASN A 476 14.52 -5.83 -34.27
C ASN A 476 14.47 -6.38 -32.83
N ILE A 477 13.67 -7.44 -32.63
CA ILE A 477 13.67 -8.20 -31.37
C ILE A 477 14.44 -9.52 -31.52
N LYS A 478 14.85 -10.09 -30.39
CA LYS A 478 15.56 -11.37 -30.28
C LYS A 478 14.78 -12.31 -29.37
N LEU A 479 14.13 -13.29 -29.98
CA LEU A 479 13.37 -14.32 -29.27
C LEU A 479 14.27 -15.10 -28.30
N LYS A 480 13.74 -15.44 -27.12
CA LYS A 480 14.38 -16.34 -26.14
C LYS A 480 13.59 -17.60 -25.89
N SER A 481 12.26 -17.53 -25.92
CA SER A 481 11.39 -18.71 -26.01
C SER A 481 11.20 -19.13 -27.47
N GLU A 482 11.02 -20.43 -27.69
CA GLU A 482 10.66 -20.98 -29.01
C GLU A 482 9.18 -20.78 -29.33
N GLY A 483 8.81 -20.95 -30.61
CA GLY A 483 7.41 -20.99 -31.05
C GLY A 483 6.78 -19.65 -31.43
N ALA A 484 7.55 -18.57 -31.57
CA ALA A 484 7.05 -17.27 -32.04
C ALA A 484 7.11 -17.13 -33.57
N THR A 485 6.04 -16.60 -34.16
CA THR A 485 6.03 -15.98 -35.49
C THR A 485 5.94 -14.46 -35.38
N LEU A 486 6.68 -13.74 -36.22
CA LEU A 486 6.75 -12.27 -36.23
C LEU A 486 6.19 -11.71 -37.53
N SER A 487 5.35 -10.68 -37.43
CA SER A 487 4.68 -10.04 -38.57
C SER A 487 4.45 -8.56 -38.29
N ASN A 488 5.14 -7.66 -39.00
CA ASN A 488 4.88 -6.20 -39.01
C ASN A 488 4.63 -5.54 -37.62
N GLY A 489 5.44 -5.85 -36.61
CA GLY A 489 5.28 -5.33 -35.25
C GLY A 489 4.31 -6.11 -34.35
N PHE A 490 3.84 -7.28 -34.78
CA PHE A 490 3.12 -8.26 -33.98
C PHE A 490 3.96 -9.52 -33.77
N ILE A 491 3.79 -10.13 -32.61
CA ILE A 491 4.34 -11.43 -32.22
C ILE A 491 3.19 -12.38 -31.88
N LYS A 492 3.31 -13.63 -32.31
CA LYS A 492 2.29 -14.67 -32.13
C LYS A 492 2.94 -15.97 -31.68
N TRP A 493 2.42 -16.59 -30.62
CA TRP A 493 3.02 -17.75 -29.98
C TRP A 493 2.20 -19.02 -30.23
N ASN A 494 2.83 -20.08 -30.74
CA ASN A 494 2.17 -21.33 -31.13
C ASN A 494 2.04 -22.37 -30.00
N SER A 495 2.38 -22.02 -28.77
CA SER A 495 2.53 -22.93 -27.63
C SER A 495 2.39 -22.16 -26.30
N PRO A 496 1.92 -22.81 -25.22
CA PRO A 496 1.73 -22.16 -23.91
C PRO A 496 3.04 -21.99 -23.12
N GLY A 497 2.92 -21.44 -21.91
CA GLY A 497 3.99 -21.18 -20.95
C GLY A 497 4.49 -19.73 -20.98
N GLU A 498 5.41 -19.40 -20.06
CA GLU A 498 6.07 -18.09 -20.05
C GLU A 498 6.90 -17.89 -21.32
N LYS A 499 6.65 -16.80 -22.03
CA LYS A 499 7.34 -16.43 -23.27
C LYS A 499 8.17 -15.18 -23.08
N ILE A 500 9.40 -15.24 -23.58
CA ILE A 500 10.41 -14.20 -23.37
C ILE A 500 11.02 -13.77 -24.71
N TYR A 501 11.18 -12.46 -24.89
CA TYR A 501 12.03 -11.90 -25.94
C TYR A 501 12.83 -10.68 -25.44
N GLU A 502 14.04 -10.52 -25.96
CA GLU A 502 14.88 -9.33 -25.75
C GLU A 502 14.61 -8.30 -26.85
N PHE A 503 14.74 -7.02 -26.54
CA PHE A 503 14.76 -5.93 -27.52
C PHE A 503 15.99 -5.05 -27.32
N LYS A 504 16.46 -4.44 -28.41
CA LYS A 504 17.52 -3.44 -28.39
C LYS A 504 17.25 -2.40 -29.48
N LEU A 505 17.33 -1.12 -29.14
CA LEU A 505 17.43 -0.05 -30.12
C LEU A 505 18.89 0.36 -30.25
N ASP A 506 19.49 0.06 -31.40
CA ASP A 506 20.81 0.57 -31.77
C ASP A 506 20.67 2.02 -32.27
N THR A 507 21.11 2.96 -31.43
CA THR A 507 21.23 4.39 -31.74
C THR A 507 22.62 4.69 -32.31
N ASN A 508 22.72 5.65 -33.25
CA ASN A 508 24.00 6.24 -33.59
C ASN A 508 24.41 7.22 -32.48
N PRO A 509 25.55 7.05 -31.78
CA PRO A 509 25.97 7.95 -30.69
C PRO A 509 26.19 9.40 -31.11
N ALA A 510 26.32 9.68 -32.41
CA ALA A 510 26.40 11.04 -32.96
C ALA A 510 25.01 11.70 -33.19
N GLU A 511 23.93 10.91 -33.15
CA GLU A 511 22.54 11.36 -33.35
C GLU A 511 21.73 11.31 -32.05
N SER A 512 21.95 10.28 -31.21
CA SER A 512 21.33 10.16 -29.89
C SER A 512 22.22 9.36 -28.93
N LYS A 513 22.34 9.85 -27.70
CA LYS A 513 23.09 9.22 -26.60
C LYS A 513 22.21 8.28 -25.75
N ILE A 514 20.97 8.03 -26.16
CA ILE A 514 20.06 7.09 -25.49
C ILE A 514 20.54 5.66 -25.74
N ARG A 515 20.69 4.87 -24.67
CA ARG A 515 20.86 3.42 -24.73
C ARG A 515 19.57 2.75 -24.29
N PHE A 516 18.90 2.00 -25.17
CA PHE A 516 17.60 1.39 -24.85
C PHE A 516 17.60 -0.11 -25.16
N ASN A 517 17.39 -0.92 -24.13
CA ASN A 517 17.21 -2.37 -24.25
C ASN A 517 16.55 -2.97 -23.01
N GLY A 518 15.96 -4.15 -23.19
CA GLY A 518 15.30 -4.87 -22.12
C GLY A 518 14.77 -6.22 -22.56
N THR A 519 13.97 -6.80 -21.67
CA THR A 519 13.30 -8.09 -21.83
C THR A 519 11.80 -7.87 -21.68
N VAL A 520 11.01 -8.50 -22.53
CA VAL A 520 9.55 -8.59 -22.40
C VAL A 520 9.19 -10.01 -21.99
N ILE A 521 8.29 -10.13 -21.02
CA ILE A 521 7.82 -11.39 -20.43
C ILE A 521 6.29 -11.44 -20.54
N GLN A 522 5.77 -12.58 -20.99
CA GLN A 522 4.37 -12.77 -21.38
C GLN A 522 3.89 -14.16 -20.92
N SER A 523 2.79 -14.24 -20.16
CA SER A 523 2.09 -15.53 -19.97
C SER A 523 1.34 -15.88 -21.26
N ILE A 524 1.55 -17.07 -21.81
CA ILE A 524 0.70 -17.61 -22.89
C ILE A 524 -0.01 -18.86 -22.37
N VAL A 525 -1.34 -18.86 -22.44
CA VAL A 525 -2.19 -20.00 -22.07
C VAL A 525 -2.73 -20.72 -23.29
N GLU A 526 -3.01 -22.01 -23.15
CA GLU A 526 -3.76 -22.73 -24.18
C GLU A 526 -5.11 -22.05 -24.41
N LYS A 527 -5.48 -21.92 -25.68
CA LYS A 527 -6.71 -21.24 -26.09
C LYS A 527 -7.92 -22.10 -25.70
N GLN A 528 -8.40 -21.91 -24.47
CA GLN A 528 -9.48 -22.71 -23.89
C GLN A 528 -10.75 -22.61 -24.74
N THR A 529 -11.02 -23.66 -25.51
CA THR A 529 -12.30 -23.86 -26.21
C THR A 529 -13.33 -24.48 -25.26
N GLU A 530 -13.45 -23.95 -24.04
CA GLU A 530 -14.57 -24.24 -23.14
C GLU A 530 -15.87 -23.69 -23.74
N SER A 531 -16.48 -24.48 -24.61
CA SER A 531 -17.89 -24.36 -25.04
C SER A 531 -18.86 -24.73 -23.90
N LYS A 532 -18.47 -24.41 -22.66
CA LYS A 532 -19.16 -24.67 -21.42
C LYS A 532 -20.19 -23.57 -21.21
N ASN A 533 -21.45 -23.97 -21.26
CA ASN A 533 -22.57 -23.08 -21.06
C ASN A 533 -22.56 -22.50 -19.63
N VAL A 534 -22.33 -21.19 -19.47
CA VAL A 534 -22.26 -20.54 -18.15
C VAL A 534 -23.63 -20.12 -17.60
N ILE A 535 -24.64 -20.00 -18.46
CA ILE A 535 -26.02 -19.70 -18.07
C ILE A 535 -26.75 -21.01 -17.73
N LEU A 536 -26.80 -21.35 -16.45
CA LEU A 536 -27.28 -22.67 -16.00
C LEU A 536 -28.80 -22.86 -16.15
N ASP A 537 -29.60 -21.79 -15.98
CA ASP A 537 -31.04 -21.84 -16.20
C ASP A 537 -31.37 -21.95 -17.69
N LYS A 538 -32.04 -23.04 -18.07
CA LYS A 538 -32.37 -23.34 -19.47
C LYS A 538 -33.34 -22.32 -20.10
N ASN A 539 -34.23 -21.72 -19.32
CA ASN A 539 -35.20 -20.75 -19.83
C ASN A 539 -34.52 -19.39 -20.04
N LEU A 540 -33.62 -18.99 -19.14
CA LEU A 540 -32.71 -17.86 -19.30
C LEU A 540 -31.79 -18.05 -20.52
N GLN A 541 -31.17 -19.23 -20.65
CA GLN A 541 -30.30 -19.61 -21.78
C GLN A 541 -31.07 -19.49 -23.12
N GLN A 542 -32.27 -20.08 -23.20
CA GLN A 542 -33.11 -20.01 -24.41
C GLN A 542 -33.57 -18.59 -24.73
N HIS A 543 -33.90 -17.78 -23.71
CA HIS A 543 -34.27 -16.39 -23.91
C HIS A 543 -33.09 -15.55 -24.42
N ILE A 544 -31.91 -15.64 -23.81
CA ILE A 544 -30.70 -14.93 -24.26
C ILE A 544 -30.32 -15.35 -25.68
N ASN A 545 -30.24 -16.66 -25.97
CA ASN A 545 -29.97 -17.17 -27.32
C ASN A 545 -30.96 -16.60 -28.35
N LYS A 546 -32.25 -16.52 -28.02
CA LYS A 546 -33.31 -16.02 -28.93
C LYS A 546 -33.34 -14.51 -29.09
N LYS A 547 -33.06 -13.75 -28.02
CA LYS A 547 -33.30 -12.30 -27.94
C LYS A 547 -32.05 -11.45 -28.06
N ASN A 548 -30.92 -11.93 -27.56
CA ASN A 548 -29.65 -11.21 -27.61
C ASN A 548 -28.80 -11.65 -28.80
N PHE A 549 -28.73 -12.95 -29.08
CA PHE A 549 -27.89 -13.49 -30.17
C PHE A 549 -28.67 -13.87 -31.44
N GLY A 550 -30.01 -13.89 -31.40
CA GLY A 550 -30.85 -14.26 -32.55
C GLY A 550 -30.63 -15.69 -33.07
N ARG A 551 -30.03 -16.58 -32.25
CA ARG A 551 -29.67 -17.95 -32.61
C ARG A 551 -30.93 -18.79 -32.82
N GLU A 552 -30.98 -19.60 -33.89
CA GLU A 552 -32.07 -20.56 -34.11
C GLU A 552 -32.03 -21.72 -33.10
N ASN A 553 -30.82 -22.23 -32.79
CA ASN A 553 -30.63 -23.21 -31.73
C ASN A 553 -30.68 -22.52 -30.35
N LEU A 554 -31.85 -22.56 -29.72
CA LEU A 554 -32.06 -21.94 -28.41
C LEU A 554 -31.28 -22.62 -27.27
N ASN A 555 -30.79 -23.85 -27.45
CA ASN A 555 -30.00 -24.57 -26.44
C ASN A 555 -28.49 -24.52 -26.73
N ALA A 556 -28.04 -23.65 -27.64
CA ALA A 556 -26.62 -23.44 -27.88
C ALA A 556 -25.91 -22.96 -26.60
N PRO A 557 -24.72 -23.48 -26.26
CA PRO A 557 -23.93 -22.96 -25.14
C PRO A 557 -23.70 -21.46 -25.25
N ILE A 558 -23.78 -20.77 -24.12
CA ILE A 558 -23.42 -19.37 -23.96
C ILE A 558 -22.13 -19.33 -23.14
N THR A 559 -21.04 -18.80 -23.70
CA THR A 559 -19.77 -18.63 -22.98
C THR A 559 -19.70 -17.28 -22.25
N LYS A 560 -18.60 -16.94 -21.58
CA LYS A 560 -18.44 -15.60 -20.96
C LYS A 560 -18.25 -14.52 -22.03
N GLU A 561 -17.57 -14.86 -23.11
CA GLU A 561 -17.22 -13.99 -24.25
C GLU A 561 -18.46 -13.66 -25.10
N ASP A 562 -19.43 -14.59 -25.17
CA ASP A 562 -20.79 -14.31 -25.65
C ASP A 562 -21.44 -13.21 -24.80
N LEU A 563 -21.42 -13.34 -23.47
CA LEU A 563 -22.10 -12.42 -22.54
C LEU A 563 -21.51 -11.01 -22.55
N LEU A 564 -20.19 -10.88 -22.75
CA LEU A 564 -19.52 -9.58 -22.88
C LEU A 564 -19.99 -8.73 -24.08
N GLN A 565 -20.71 -9.32 -25.05
CA GLN A 565 -21.28 -8.62 -26.20
C GLN A 565 -22.67 -8.02 -25.91
N ILE A 566 -23.30 -8.36 -24.78
CA ILE A 566 -24.67 -7.95 -24.45
C ILE A 566 -24.69 -6.59 -23.76
N LYS A 567 -25.35 -5.60 -24.39
CA LYS A 567 -25.59 -4.26 -23.83
C LYS A 567 -26.95 -4.06 -23.17
N THR A 568 -27.93 -4.92 -23.49
CA THR A 568 -29.30 -4.86 -22.93
C THR A 568 -29.83 -6.27 -22.68
N LEU A 569 -30.29 -6.55 -21.45
CA LEU A 569 -31.00 -7.78 -21.09
C LEU A 569 -32.41 -7.41 -20.62
N GLU A 570 -33.44 -7.97 -21.23
CA GLU A 570 -34.84 -7.65 -20.92
C GLU A 570 -35.67 -8.92 -20.66
N ILE A 571 -36.12 -9.09 -19.43
CA ILE A 571 -36.97 -10.19 -18.98
C ILE A 571 -38.16 -9.60 -18.22
N LEU A 572 -39.34 -9.69 -18.84
CA LEU A 572 -40.60 -9.15 -18.30
C LEU A 572 -41.36 -10.17 -17.44
N LYS A 573 -42.26 -9.68 -16.58
CA LYS A 573 -43.03 -10.44 -15.56
C LYS A 573 -43.71 -11.73 -16.02
N GLU A 574 -44.12 -11.77 -17.29
CA GLU A 574 -44.78 -12.94 -17.89
C GLU A 574 -43.83 -14.13 -18.05
N LYS A 575 -42.52 -13.86 -18.22
CA LYS A 575 -41.47 -14.85 -18.43
C LYS A 575 -40.57 -15.05 -17.22
N GLY A 576 -40.40 -14.02 -16.39
CA GLY A 576 -39.53 -14.07 -15.22
C GLY A 576 -39.83 -15.26 -14.30
N LYS A 577 -41.11 -15.62 -14.14
CA LYS A 577 -41.60 -16.74 -13.33
C LYS A 577 -41.06 -18.13 -13.71
N GLU A 578 -40.56 -18.30 -14.93
CA GLU A 578 -40.03 -19.58 -15.42
C GLU A 578 -38.53 -19.74 -15.14
N ILE A 579 -37.84 -18.65 -14.76
CA ILE A 579 -36.41 -18.61 -14.47
C ILE A 579 -36.21 -18.78 -12.97
N LYS A 580 -35.27 -19.65 -12.58
CA LYS A 580 -35.02 -20.04 -11.18
C LYS A 580 -33.56 -19.84 -10.75
N ASP A 581 -32.65 -19.82 -11.72
CA ASP A 581 -31.23 -19.54 -11.51
C ASP A 581 -30.79 -18.39 -12.42
N LEU A 582 -29.94 -17.52 -11.89
CA LEU A 582 -29.39 -16.33 -12.55
C LEU A 582 -27.85 -16.37 -12.62
N THR A 583 -27.24 -17.50 -12.21
CA THR A 583 -25.81 -17.78 -12.36
C THR A 583 -25.35 -17.55 -13.80
N GLY A 584 -24.27 -16.79 -13.94
CA GLY A 584 -23.70 -16.34 -15.20
C GLY A 584 -24.06 -14.90 -15.58
N LEU A 585 -25.10 -14.27 -15.00
CA LEU A 585 -25.40 -12.85 -15.26
C LEU A 585 -24.30 -11.90 -14.74
N GLU A 586 -23.53 -12.31 -13.74
CA GLU A 586 -22.37 -11.58 -13.21
C GLU A 586 -21.26 -11.35 -14.25
N TYR A 587 -21.21 -12.12 -15.34
CA TYR A 587 -20.23 -11.95 -16.42
C TYR A 587 -20.61 -10.89 -17.46
N MET A 588 -21.83 -10.31 -17.42
CA MET A 588 -22.28 -9.30 -18.38
C MET A 588 -21.70 -7.89 -18.08
N THR A 589 -20.39 -7.75 -17.84
CA THR A 589 -19.80 -6.49 -17.32
C THR A 589 -19.95 -5.27 -18.23
N ASN A 590 -20.23 -5.48 -19.52
CA ASN A 590 -20.53 -4.43 -20.52
C ASN A 590 -22.02 -4.03 -20.61
N LEU A 591 -22.88 -4.57 -19.74
CA LEU A 591 -24.32 -4.34 -19.77
C LEU A 591 -24.68 -2.90 -19.37
N GLU A 592 -25.45 -2.22 -20.22
CA GLU A 592 -25.90 -0.84 -19.99
C GLU A 592 -27.35 -0.78 -19.48
N ASN A 593 -28.18 -1.77 -19.83
CA ASN A 593 -29.60 -1.82 -19.46
C ASN A 593 -30.01 -3.22 -18.98
N LEU A 594 -30.63 -3.31 -17.81
CA LEU A 594 -31.07 -4.58 -17.19
C LEU A 594 -32.53 -4.50 -16.75
N THR A 595 -33.39 -5.35 -17.30
CA THR A 595 -34.74 -5.59 -16.80
C THR A 595 -34.90 -7.06 -16.40
N LEU A 596 -35.19 -7.30 -15.12
CA LEU A 596 -35.48 -8.61 -14.53
C LEU A 596 -36.76 -8.52 -13.70
N GLU A 597 -37.90 -8.37 -14.36
CA GLU A 597 -39.20 -8.20 -13.71
C GLU A 597 -39.82 -9.57 -13.38
N GLY A 598 -40.31 -9.75 -12.15
CA GLY A 598 -41.12 -10.93 -11.79
C GLY A 598 -40.38 -12.27 -11.72
N VAL A 599 -39.05 -12.26 -11.64
CA VAL A 599 -38.19 -13.46 -11.48
C VAL A 599 -38.14 -13.98 -10.03
N GLY A 600 -38.65 -13.20 -9.05
CA GLY A 600 -38.65 -13.57 -7.64
C GLY A 600 -37.32 -13.32 -6.91
N LEU A 601 -36.46 -12.47 -7.47
CA LEU A 601 -35.17 -12.03 -6.88
C LEU A 601 -35.33 -11.63 -5.40
N LYS A 602 -34.46 -12.15 -4.54
CA LYS A 602 -34.29 -11.68 -3.15
C LYS A 602 -32.99 -10.89 -2.94
N ASN A 603 -31.93 -11.32 -3.60
CA ASN A 603 -30.57 -10.79 -3.49
C ASN A 603 -30.10 -10.36 -4.89
N ILE A 604 -29.47 -9.19 -4.98
CA ILE A 604 -28.99 -8.56 -6.23
C ILE A 604 -27.47 -8.28 -6.22
N GLU A 605 -26.68 -8.94 -5.36
CA GLU A 605 -25.22 -8.78 -5.22
C GLU A 605 -24.47 -8.82 -6.57
N PHE A 606 -24.90 -9.68 -7.49
CA PHE A 606 -24.29 -9.80 -8.83
C PHE A 606 -24.29 -8.48 -9.62
N ILE A 607 -25.23 -7.57 -9.34
CA ILE A 607 -25.33 -6.25 -9.98
C ILE A 607 -24.12 -5.37 -9.64
N SER A 608 -23.48 -5.54 -8.48
CA SER A 608 -22.34 -4.69 -8.08
C SER A 608 -21.11 -4.81 -9.00
N ASN A 609 -21.03 -5.88 -9.81
CA ASN A 609 -20.01 -6.08 -10.84
C ASN A 609 -20.33 -5.35 -12.17
N LEU A 610 -21.60 -4.97 -12.40
CA LEU A 610 -22.13 -4.50 -13.68
C LEU A 610 -22.06 -2.97 -13.80
N LYS A 611 -20.86 -2.41 -13.61
CA LYS A 611 -20.61 -0.95 -13.43
C LYS A 611 -20.98 -0.05 -14.62
N GLN A 612 -21.31 -0.63 -15.78
CA GLN A 612 -21.75 0.09 -16.98
C GLN A 612 -23.26 0.37 -17.02
N LEU A 613 -24.03 -0.15 -16.04
CA LEU A 613 -25.48 0.00 -15.98
C LEU A 613 -25.94 1.46 -15.83
N LYS A 614 -26.96 1.79 -16.62
CA LYS A 614 -27.61 3.11 -16.72
C LYS A 614 -29.12 3.00 -16.48
N ASP A 615 -29.76 1.92 -16.93
CA ASP A 615 -31.16 1.60 -16.64
C ASP A 615 -31.26 0.23 -15.95
N VAL A 616 -31.89 0.20 -14.77
CA VAL A 616 -32.11 -1.02 -13.96
C VAL A 616 -33.57 -1.10 -13.52
N ASN A 617 -34.26 -2.13 -13.99
CA ASN A 617 -35.62 -2.46 -13.61
C ASN A 617 -35.68 -3.87 -13.00
N VAL A 618 -35.79 -3.94 -11.68
CA VAL A 618 -35.94 -5.19 -10.92
C VAL A 618 -37.26 -5.19 -10.14
N SER A 619 -38.31 -4.61 -10.72
CA SER A 619 -39.64 -4.54 -10.12
C SER A 619 -40.37 -5.89 -10.06
N HIS A 620 -41.41 -5.98 -9.22
CA HIS A 620 -42.21 -7.18 -9.01
C HIS A 620 -41.42 -8.40 -8.48
N ASN A 621 -40.40 -8.17 -7.66
CA ASN A 621 -39.56 -9.21 -7.07
C ASN A 621 -39.78 -9.32 -5.56
N LYS A 622 -38.77 -9.73 -4.80
CA LYS A 622 -38.79 -9.93 -3.35
C LYS A 622 -37.55 -9.34 -2.68
N ILE A 623 -37.01 -8.27 -3.24
CA ILE A 623 -35.76 -7.63 -2.80
C ILE A 623 -36.04 -6.86 -1.51
N GLU A 624 -35.21 -7.08 -0.49
CA GLU A 624 -35.23 -6.34 0.78
C GLU A 624 -34.02 -5.41 0.94
N ASP A 625 -32.84 -5.87 0.47
CA ASP A 625 -31.57 -5.13 0.50
C ASP A 625 -31.22 -4.58 -0.89
N ILE A 626 -30.87 -3.29 -0.94
CA ILE A 626 -30.44 -2.56 -2.14
C ILE A 626 -29.03 -1.97 -2.03
N THR A 627 -28.27 -2.30 -0.98
CA THR A 627 -26.86 -1.90 -0.83
C THR A 627 -25.95 -2.29 -2.01
N PRO A 628 -26.20 -3.40 -2.78
CA PRO A 628 -25.43 -3.70 -3.98
C PRO A 628 -25.48 -2.63 -5.08
N LEU A 629 -26.52 -1.77 -5.10
CA LEU A 629 -26.63 -0.66 -6.06
C LEU A 629 -25.61 0.47 -5.80
N SER A 630 -24.99 0.51 -4.62
CA SER A 630 -24.07 1.58 -4.21
C SER A 630 -22.77 1.67 -5.03
N SER A 631 -22.44 0.67 -5.85
CA SER A 631 -21.28 0.69 -6.76
C SER A 631 -21.60 1.19 -8.19
N LEU A 632 -22.87 1.51 -8.49
CA LEU A 632 -23.31 1.90 -9.83
C LEU A 632 -23.22 3.43 -10.06
N GLU A 633 -22.00 3.92 -10.23
CA GLU A 633 -21.70 5.35 -10.45
C GLU A 633 -22.33 5.94 -11.74
N ASN A 634 -22.83 5.10 -12.67
CA ASN A 634 -23.41 5.52 -13.95
C ASN A 634 -24.95 5.44 -14.02
N LEU A 635 -25.63 5.08 -12.93
CA LEU A 635 -27.06 4.76 -12.95
C LEU A 635 -27.95 6.00 -13.10
N GLN A 636 -28.87 5.97 -14.07
CA GLN A 636 -29.74 7.10 -14.43
C GLN A 636 -31.24 6.76 -14.32
N TRP A 637 -31.65 5.52 -14.58
CA TRP A 637 -33.03 5.05 -14.44
C TRP A 637 -33.07 3.85 -13.50
N LEU A 638 -33.93 3.90 -12.48
CA LEU A 638 -34.07 2.85 -11.47
C LEU A 638 -35.55 2.56 -11.17
N ASN A 639 -35.97 1.32 -11.38
CA ASN A 639 -37.30 0.82 -11.02
C ASN A 639 -37.21 -0.35 -10.03
N LEU A 640 -37.61 -0.08 -8.80
CA LEU A 640 -37.62 -0.98 -7.65
C LEU A 640 -39.06 -1.26 -7.15
N ALA A 641 -40.09 -0.84 -7.89
CA ALA A 641 -41.49 -0.98 -7.49
C ALA A 641 -41.89 -2.45 -7.24
N ASP A 642 -42.88 -2.68 -6.37
CA ASP A 642 -43.41 -4.00 -6.01
C ASP A 642 -42.31 -4.97 -5.54
N ASN A 643 -41.67 -4.63 -4.42
CA ASN A 643 -40.63 -5.39 -3.72
C ASN A 643 -40.87 -5.32 -2.18
N HIS A 644 -39.90 -5.71 -1.36
CA HIS A 644 -39.98 -5.71 0.12
C HIS A 644 -39.02 -4.72 0.78
N ILE A 645 -38.60 -3.67 0.05
CA ILE A 645 -37.56 -2.72 0.49
C ILE A 645 -38.08 -1.88 1.66
N LYS A 646 -37.25 -1.71 2.69
CA LYS A 646 -37.55 -0.98 3.93
C LYS A 646 -36.65 0.23 4.14
N ASP A 647 -35.36 0.06 3.86
CA ASP A 647 -34.35 1.13 3.89
C ASP A 647 -34.03 1.62 2.47
N VAL A 648 -34.01 2.94 2.29
CA VAL A 648 -33.66 3.63 1.04
C VAL A 648 -32.45 4.56 1.17
N SER A 649 -31.72 4.49 2.29
CA SER A 649 -30.57 5.36 2.61
C SER A 649 -29.50 5.40 1.51
N VAL A 650 -29.27 4.26 0.85
CA VAL A 650 -28.33 4.09 -0.28
C VAL A 650 -28.65 5.04 -1.44
N LEU A 651 -29.93 5.27 -1.72
CA LEU A 651 -30.40 6.05 -2.86
C LEU A 651 -30.12 7.55 -2.69
N GLY A 652 -30.05 8.06 -1.47
CA GLY A 652 -29.78 9.48 -1.20
C GLY A 652 -28.42 9.98 -1.71
N SER A 653 -27.46 9.08 -1.93
CA SER A 653 -26.17 9.38 -2.58
C SER A 653 -26.17 9.30 -4.10
N MET A 654 -27.22 8.77 -4.75
CA MET A 654 -27.25 8.46 -6.19
C MET A 654 -27.74 9.67 -7.02
N LEU A 655 -27.03 10.79 -6.91
CA LEU A 655 -27.49 12.10 -7.39
C LEU A 655 -27.62 12.26 -8.90
N ASP A 656 -27.02 11.36 -9.69
CA ASP A 656 -27.12 11.32 -11.16
C ASP A 656 -28.37 10.60 -11.68
N LEU A 657 -29.22 10.07 -10.78
CA LEU A 657 -30.54 9.52 -11.14
C LEU A 657 -31.43 10.59 -11.80
N LEU A 658 -32.13 10.17 -12.86
CA LEU A 658 -33.10 10.93 -13.63
C LEU A 658 -34.53 10.41 -13.45
N SER A 659 -34.68 9.20 -12.91
CA SER A 659 -35.96 8.52 -12.68
C SER A 659 -35.82 7.46 -11.59
N LEU A 660 -36.70 7.48 -10.59
CA LEU A 660 -36.77 6.51 -9.51
C LEU A 660 -38.22 6.10 -9.24
N LYS A 661 -38.49 4.79 -9.16
CA LYS A 661 -39.80 4.22 -8.79
C LYS A 661 -39.64 3.27 -7.62
N LEU A 662 -40.43 3.49 -6.57
CA LEU A 662 -40.39 2.79 -5.27
C LEU A 662 -41.78 2.30 -4.82
N ALA A 663 -42.83 2.54 -5.60
CA ALA A 663 -44.20 2.22 -5.23
C ALA A 663 -44.41 0.73 -4.88
N GLY A 664 -45.20 0.44 -3.85
CA GLY A 664 -45.49 -0.95 -3.45
C GLY A 664 -44.33 -1.66 -2.76
N ASN A 665 -43.56 -0.94 -1.94
CA ASN A 665 -42.55 -1.49 -1.03
C ASN A 665 -43.02 -1.41 0.44
N GLU A 666 -42.12 -1.55 1.41
CA GLU A 666 -42.39 -1.49 2.86
C GLU A 666 -41.69 -0.28 3.52
N ILE A 667 -41.46 0.79 2.76
CA ILE A 667 -40.66 1.96 3.15
C ILE A 667 -41.38 2.76 4.24
N ARG A 668 -40.63 3.11 5.29
CA ARG A 668 -41.12 3.85 6.47
C ARG A 668 -40.60 5.29 6.58
N ASP A 669 -39.48 5.56 5.91
CA ASP A 669 -38.75 6.83 5.94
C ASP A 669 -38.31 7.19 4.52
N VAL A 670 -38.79 8.33 4.01
CA VAL A 670 -38.45 8.84 2.68
C VAL A 670 -37.48 10.03 2.71
N ARG A 671 -36.98 10.42 3.89
CA ARG A 671 -36.03 11.54 4.04
C ARG A 671 -34.74 11.38 3.22
N PRO A 672 -34.16 10.18 3.04
CA PRO A 672 -33.01 10.01 2.14
C PRO A 672 -33.30 10.43 0.68
N LEU A 673 -34.56 10.47 0.27
CA LEU A 673 -34.99 10.79 -1.10
C LEU A 673 -35.21 12.30 -1.34
N ILE A 674 -35.21 13.13 -0.29
CA ILE A 674 -35.48 14.59 -0.39
C ILE A 674 -34.59 15.27 -1.42
N GLN A 675 -33.30 14.94 -1.45
CA GLN A 675 -32.35 15.54 -2.40
C GLN A 675 -32.59 15.09 -3.85
N LEU A 676 -33.13 13.88 -4.07
CA LEU A 676 -33.53 13.41 -5.41
C LEU A 676 -34.85 14.06 -5.87
N GLY A 677 -35.83 14.19 -4.96
CA GLY A 677 -37.12 14.82 -5.23
C GLY A 677 -37.02 16.26 -5.73
N GLN A 678 -35.94 16.98 -5.40
CA GLN A 678 -35.69 18.33 -5.93
C GLN A 678 -35.46 18.37 -7.46
N TRP A 679 -35.22 17.24 -8.12
CA TRP A 679 -34.86 17.16 -9.54
C TRP A 679 -35.92 16.55 -10.44
N PHE A 680 -36.75 15.64 -9.91
CA PHE A 680 -37.83 14.93 -10.59
C PHE A 680 -38.82 14.35 -9.56
N SER A 681 -40.03 13.99 -9.99
CA SER A 681 -41.03 13.41 -9.08
C SER A 681 -40.78 11.93 -8.83
N ILE A 682 -40.91 11.50 -7.56
CA ILE A 682 -40.65 10.14 -7.11
C ILE A 682 -41.96 9.49 -6.68
N ASP A 683 -42.31 8.38 -7.32
CA ASP A 683 -43.43 7.54 -6.90
C ASP A 683 -42.97 6.54 -5.84
N ALA A 684 -43.22 6.87 -4.58
CA ALA A 684 -43.10 6.01 -3.41
C ALA A 684 -44.49 5.66 -2.82
N GLY A 685 -45.57 5.74 -3.61
CA GLY A 685 -46.93 5.46 -3.15
C GLY A 685 -47.20 3.99 -2.89
N ARG A 686 -48.43 3.66 -2.48
CA ARG A 686 -48.95 2.28 -2.38
C ARG A 686 -48.12 1.35 -1.47
N GLN A 687 -47.36 1.89 -0.50
CA GLN A 687 -46.55 1.07 0.42
C GLN A 687 -47.43 0.12 1.24
N LYS A 688 -46.89 -1.04 1.62
CA LYS A 688 -47.58 -2.06 2.42
C LYS A 688 -46.72 -2.46 3.63
N ILE A 689 -46.79 -1.67 4.69
CA ILE A 689 -45.98 -1.88 5.89
C ILE A 689 -46.65 -2.93 6.79
N ILE A 690 -45.89 -3.95 7.22
CA ILE A 690 -46.32 -4.90 8.25
C ILE A 690 -45.53 -4.61 9.53
N LEU A 691 -46.22 -4.65 10.68
CA LEU A 691 -45.66 -4.39 12.01
C LEU A 691 -45.66 -5.65 12.88
N ASN A 692 -44.74 -5.71 13.85
CA ASN A 692 -44.65 -6.76 14.86
C ASN A 692 -45.89 -6.72 15.77
N GLU A 693 -46.32 -7.87 16.29
CA GLU A 693 -47.54 -7.96 17.12
C GLU A 693 -47.49 -7.09 18.38
N ALA A 694 -48.64 -6.53 18.77
CA ALA A 694 -48.80 -5.65 19.94
C ALA A 694 -50.08 -6.01 20.72
N LYS A 695 -50.19 -5.58 21.97
CA LYS A 695 -51.27 -5.99 22.89
C LYS A 695 -52.47 -5.04 22.83
N VAL A 696 -53.65 -5.56 23.17
CA VAL A 696 -54.87 -4.74 23.35
C VAL A 696 -54.61 -3.61 24.37
N ASN A 697 -54.94 -2.38 23.98
CA ASN A 697 -54.68 -1.12 24.68
C ASN A 697 -53.20 -0.75 24.89
N GLU A 698 -52.28 -1.34 24.13
CA GLU A 698 -50.90 -0.84 24.01
C GLU A 698 -50.85 0.45 23.19
N GLU A 699 -49.88 1.33 23.51
CA GLU A 699 -49.67 2.62 22.84
C GLU A 699 -48.46 2.52 21.91
N ILE A 700 -48.73 2.58 20.61
CA ILE A 700 -47.79 2.26 19.53
C ILE A 700 -47.50 3.55 18.76
N GLN A 701 -46.26 4.04 18.77
CA GLN A 701 -45.88 5.15 17.88
C GLN A 701 -46.01 4.69 16.42
N VAL A 702 -46.72 5.45 15.58
CA VAL A 702 -46.83 5.12 14.15
C VAL A 702 -45.44 5.23 13.51
N PRO A 703 -44.86 4.12 12.98
CA PRO A 703 -43.47 4.10 12.54
C PRO A 703 -43.38 4.51 11.06
N VAL A 704 -43.94 5.67 10.72
CA VAL A 704 -43.98 6.23 9.36
C VAL A 704 -43.77 7.73 9.46
N TYR A 705 -42.74 8.23 8.78
CA TYR A 705 -42.23 9.59 8.97
C TYR A 705 -42.42 10.48 7.75
N ASP A 706 -42.59 11.77 7.98
CA ASP A 706 -42.61 12.81 6.95
C ASP A 706 -41.20 13.24 6.49
N LEU A 707 -41.07 14.39 5.83
CA LEU A 707 -39.79 14.90 5.30
C LEU A 707 -38.93 15.57 6.39
N GLU A 708 -39.58 16.07 7.43
CA GLU A 708 -38.99 16.70 8.60
C GLU A 708 -38.45 15.63 9.58
N GLY A 709 -39.13 14.47 9.63
CA GLY A 709 -38.82 13.36 10.52
C GLY A 709 -39.81 13.13 11.65
N GLU A 710 -40.92 13.87 11.65
CA GLU A 710 -42.00 13.71 12.60
C GLU A 710 -42.94 12.58 12.14
N THR A 711 -43.88 12.20 13.00
CA THR A 711 -44.82 11.11 12.69
C THR A 711 -45.98 11.62 11.84
N ILE A 712 -46.27 10.98 10.70
CA ILE A 712 -47.35 11.43 9.79
C ILE A 712 -48.70 11.50 10.54
N GLU A 713 -49.28 12.70 10.61
CA GLU A 713 -50.57 12.93 11.28
C GLU A 713 -51.79 12.55 10.43
N ASN A 714 -51.66 12.52 9.10
CA ASN A 714 -52.76 12.20 8.18
C ASN A 714 -53.02 10.69 8.11
N ILE A 715 -53.59 10.15 9.20
CA ILE A 715 -53.87 8.73 9.40
C ILE A 715 -55.36 8.43 9.26
N LYS A 716 -55.69 7.50 8.36
CA LYS A 716 -57.04 7.00 8.12
C LYS A 716 -57.20 5.57 8.61
N LEU A 717 -57.81 5.40 9.78
CA LEU A 717 -58.19 4.08 10.31
C LEU A 717 -59.11 3.35 9.32
N THR A 718 -58.85 2.06 9.11
CA THR A 718 -59.68 1.18 8.26
C THR A 718 -60.33 0.04 9.07
N SER A 719 -59.67 -0.44 10.13
CA SER A 719 -60.26 -1.34 11.14
C SER A 719 -60.94 -0.58 12.28
N GLU A 720 -61.91 -1.22 12.93
CA GLU A 720 -62.63 -0.68 14.10
C GLU A 720 -61.82 -0.79 15.41
N GLY A 721 -62.22 0.02 16.41
CA GLY A 721 -61.65 -0.01 17.76
C GLY A 721 -60.30 0.69 17.92
N GLY A 722 -59.80 1.38 16.90
CA GLY A 722 -58.57 2.17 16.96
C GLY A 722 -58.82 3.62 17.39
N THR A 723 -57.83 4.22 18.05
CA THR A 723 -57.73 5.67 18.27
C THR A 723 -56.32 6.13 17.93
N PHE A 724 -56.20 7.29 17.28
CA PHE A 724 -54.93 7.93 16.94
C PHE A 724 -54.91 9.36 17.49
N ASN A 725 -53.86 9.73 18.22
CA ASN A 725 -53.61 11.09 18.71
C ASN A 725 -52.09 11.36 18.73
N ASN A 726 -51.64 12.50 18.22
CA ASN A 726 -50.25 12.98 18.30
C ASN A 726 -49.20 11.89 17.94
N GLY A 727 -49.39 11.18 16.83
CA GLY A 727 -48.49 10.11 16.38
C GLY A 727 -48.67 8.75 17.08
N VAL A 728 -49.40 8.69 18.19
CA VAL A 728 -49.66 7.45 18.95
C VAL A 728 -50.94 6.77 18.47
N MET A 729 -50.83 5.49 18.11
CA MET A 729 -51.90 4.58 17.76
C MET A 729 -52.23 3.67 18.95
N LYS A 730 -53.52 3.40 19.20
CA LYS A 730 -53.98 2.51 20.27
C LYS A 730 -55.20 1.71 19.83
N TRP A 731 -55.19 0.40 20.06
CA TRP A 731 -56.23 -0.53 19.60
C TRP A 731 -56.93 -1.23 20.77
N SER A 732 -58.25 -1.05 20.87
CA SER A 732 -59.09 -1.56 21.96
C SER A 732 -59.68 -2.96 21.73
N THR A 733 -59.40 -3.58 20.57
CA THR A 733 -59.90 -4.92 20.19
C THR A 733 -58.78 -5.76 19.54
N PRO A 734 -58.79 -7.09 19.67
CA PRO A 734 -57.79 -7.99 19.07
C PRO A 734 -58.04 -8.26 17.57
N GLY A 735 -57.09 -8.96 16.93
CA GLY A 735 -57.10 -9.34 15.51
C GLY A 735 -56.32 -8.37 14.60
N GLU A 736 -56.30 -8.64 13.29
CA GLU A 736 -55.62 -7.81 12.30
C GLU A 736 -56.24 -6.39 12.23
N LYS A 737 -55.40 -5.37 12.40
CA LYS A 737 -55.76 -3.95 12.31
C LYS A 737 -55.06 -3.30 11.13
N VAL A 738 -55.83 -2.50 10.42
CA VAL A 738 -55.42 -1.82 9.19
C VAL A 738 -55.68 -0.33 9.31
N TYR A 739 -54.68 0.47 8.96
CA TYR A 739 -54.81 1.91 8.77
C TYR A 739 -54.01 2.36 7.55
N LYS A 740 -54.29 3.56 7.07
CA LYS A 740 -53.61 4.16 5.92
C LYS A 740 -52.97 5.48 6.31
N PHE A 741 -51.90 5.83 5.60
CA PHE A 741 -51.24 7.13 5.70
C PHE A 741 -51.12 7.72 4.29
N ASP A 742 -51.17 9.06 4.20
CA ASP A 742 -50.97 9.82 2.97
C ASP A 742 -50.18 11.09 3.33
N LEU A 743 -48.95 11.23 2.84
CA LEU A 743 -48.20 12.48 2.98
C LEU A 743 -48.81 13.50 2.03
N ASP A 744 -49.33 14.62 2.57
CA ASP A 744 -50.18 15.54 1.81
C ASP A 744 -49.42 16.13 0.61
N SER A 745 -49.97 15.92 -0.59
CA SER A 745 -49.17 15.91 -1.82
C SER A 745 -48.88 17.29 -2.41
N ASP A 746 -49.60 18.32 -1.97
CA ASP A 746 -49.72 19.58 -2.70
C ASP A 746 -48.46 20.47 -2.67
N GLU A 747 -47.51 20.20 -1.75
CA GLU A 747 -46.24 20.92 -1.66
C GLU A 747 -44.98 20.08 -1.97
N THR A 748 -45.11 18.77 -2.25
CA THR A 748 -43.95 17.87 -2.42
C THR A 748 -43.91 17.16 -3.77
N SER A 749 -42.70 16.81 -4.23
CA SER A 749 -42.49 16.00 -5.45
C SER A 749 -42.44 14.49 -5.20
N ILE A 750 -42.52 14.06 -3.94
CA ILE A 750 -42.39 12.66 -3.50
C ILE A 750 -43.76 12.19 -3.00
N SER A 751 -44.51 11.49 -3.86
CA SER A 751 -45.80 10.93 -3.43
C SER A 751 -45.55 9.72 -2.53
N PHE A 752 -45.85 9.85 -1.24
CA PHE A 752 -45.61 8.82 -0.23
C PHE A 752 -46.89 8.49 0.54
N ASN A 753 -47.44 7.30 0.29
CA ASN A 753 -48.66 6.82 0.92
C ASN A 753 -48.69 5.30 0.98
N GLY A 754 -49.56 4.76 1.81
CA GLY A 754 -49.62 3.32 2.00
C GLY A 754 -50.68 2.83 2.96
N THR A 755 -50.60 1.53 3.23
CA THR A 755 -51.42 0.80 4.19
C THR A 755 -50.50 0.10 5.18
N VAL A 756 -50.78 0.27 6.47
CA VAL A 756 -50.08 -0.40 7.56
C VAL A 756 -50.98 -1.50 8.12
N ILE A 757 -50.38 -2.67 8.39
CA ILE A 757 -51.04 -3.86 8.93
C ILE A 757 -50.35 -4.26 10.23
N GLN A 758 -51.15 -4.45 11.29
CA GLN A 758 -50.72 -4.67 12.66
C GLN A 758 -51.60 -5.77 13.27
N ASN A 759 -51.05 -6.91 13.70
CA ASN A 759 -51.84 -7.86 14.49
C ASN A 759 -51.91 -7.39 15.95
N ILE A 760 -53.10 -7.48 16.56
CA ILE A 760 -53.31 -7.13 17.98
C ILE A 760 -53.74 -8.37 18.76
N VAL A 761 -52.99 -8.71 19.80
CA VAL A 761 -53.23 -9.89 20.66
C VAL A 761 -53.84 -9.48 22.00
N GLU A 762 -54.61 -10.38 22.60
CA GLU A 762 -55.19 -10.14 23.93
C GLU A 762 -54.10 -10.07 25.02
N LYS A 763 -54.42 -9.39 26.13
CA LYS A 763 -53.49 -9.20 27.23
C LYS A 763 -53.68 -10.31 28.26
N GLU A 764 -52.72 -11.25 28.30
CA GLU A 764 -52.70 -12.32 29.31
C GLU A 764 -52.70 -11.76 30.74
N GLU A 765 -53.61 -12.24 31.59
CA GLU A 765 -53.64 -11.92 33.02
C GLU A 765 -52.71 -12.88 33.79
N VAL A 766 -51.56 -12.37 34.24
CA VAL A 766 -50.66 -13.12 35.12
C VAL A 766 -51.25 -13.16 36.52
N THR A 767 -51.63 -14.35 36.98
CA THR A 767 -52.02 -14.61 38.38
C THR A 767 -50.82 -15.18 39.15
N GLU A 768 -50.33 -14.45 40.16
CA GLU A 768 -49.25 -14.93 41.02
C GLU A 768 -49.73 -16.01 42.03
N PRO A 769 -48.84 -16.93 42.45
CA PRO A 769 -49.22 -18.12 43.19
C PRO A 769 -49.37 -17.91 44.70
N THR A 770 -50.25 -18.70 45.32
CA THR A 770 -50.30 -18.93 46.78
C THR A 770 -50.09 -20.42 47.10
N LYS A 771 -49.55 -20.71 48.30
CA LYS A 771 -49.07 -22.04 48.70
C LYS A 771 -50.09 -22.80 49.56
N GLU A 772 -50.15 -24.13 49.41
CA GLU A 772 -49.85 -25.15 50.45
C GLU A 772 -49.91 -26.54 49.76
N VAL A 773 -48.82 -27.32 49.67
CA VAL A 773 -48.16 -28.19 50.68
C VAL A 773 -48.89 -29.52 50.92
N GLU A 774 -48.34 -30.61 50.35
CA GLU A 774 -47.99 -31.90 50.99
C GLU A 774 -47.22 -32.75 49.95
N GLU A 775 -45.90 -32.93 50.11
CA GLU A 775 -45.26 -34.15 50.63
C GLU A 775 -45.53 -35.47 49.87
N THR A 776 -44.64 -35.85 48.94
CA THR A 776 -43.66 -36.96 49.14
C THR A 776 -42.68 -37.06 47.95
N LYS A 777 -41.76 -38.05 47.97
CA LYS A 777 -40.55 -38.14 47.12
C LYS A 777 -40.68 -39.17 45.99
N GLU A 778 -39.72 -39.15 45.05
CA GLU A 778 -39.24 -40.30 44.24
C GLU A 778 -40.20 -40.87 43.18
N GLU A 779 -39.76 -41.40 42.02
CA GLU A 779 -38.50 -41.19 41.28
C GLU A 779 -38.70 -41.52 39.77
N VAL A 780 -37.66 -41.31 38.96
CA VAL A 780 -37.56 -41.45 37.50
C VAL A 780 -38.13 -42.77 36.90
N LYS A 781 -38.94 -42.68 35.82
CA LYS A 781 -38.78 -43.48 34.58
C LYS A 781 -39.76 -43.17 33.41
N GLU A 782 -39.23 -43.25 32.20
CA GLU A 782 -39.92 -43.48 30.91
C GLU A 782 -40.36 -44.98 30.78
N PRO A 783 -40.79 -45.57 29.62
CA PRO A 783 -41.00 -45.07 28.24
C PRO A 783 -42.26 -45.63 27.51
N VAL A 784 -42.23 -45.61 26.15
CA VAL A 784 -42.92 -46.47 25.15
C VAL A 784 -44.00 -45.80 24.27
N LYS A 785 -44.15 -46.35 23.04
CA LYS A 785 -44.96 -45.90 21.88
C LYS A 785 -46.37 -46.56 21.82
N GLU A 786 -47.07 -46.32 20.69
CA GLU A 786 -48.25 -47.04 20.12
C GLU A 786 -49.63 -46.49 20.54
N VAL A 787 -50.70 -46.45 19.71
CA VAL A 787 -50.90 -46.66 18.23
C VAL A 787 -52.20 -45.95 17.77
N GLU A 788 -52.57 -46.06 16.47
CA GLU A 788 -53.79 -45.64 15.75
C GLU A 788 -55.15 -46.12 16.37
N GLU A 789 -56.38 -45.82 15.89
CA GLU A 789 -56.92 -45.50 14.54
C GLU A 789 -58.27 -44.73 14.63
N THR A 790 -59.03 -44.62 13.53
CA THR A 790 -60.46 -44.23 13.36
C THR A 790 -60.76 -42.72 13.23
N LYS A 791 -61.69 -42.25 12.34
CA LYS A 791 -62.50 -42.94 11.30
C LYS A 791 -63.12 -41.97 10.26
N GLU A 792 -63.31 -42.47 9.03
CA GLU A 792 -64.44 -42.22 8.07
C GLU A 792 -64.81 -40.76 7.61
N GLU A 793 -65.30 -40.49 6.39
CA GLU A 793 -65.89 -41.29 5.29
C GLU A 793 -65.50 -40.77 3.86
N VAL A 794 -65.25 -41.69 2.90
CA VAL A 794 -65.80 -41.73 1.50
C VAL A 794 -65.42 -40.59 0.49
N LYS A 795 -64.99 -40.81 -0.79
CA LYS A 795 -65.34 -41.84 -1.82
C LYS A 795 -64.26 -42.08 -2.91
N GLU A 796 -64.30 -43.27 -3.52
CA GLU A 796 -63.56 -43.78 -4.72
C GLU A 796 -64.25 -43.43 -6.09
N PRO A 797 -63.78 -43.84 -7.31
CA PRO A 797 -62.82 -44.91 -7.75
C PRO A 797 -61.60 -44.43 -8.62
N VAL A 798 -60.45 -45.13 -8.82
CA VAL A 798 -60.11 -46.53 -9.25
C VAL A 798 -60.31 -46.75 -10.77
N LYS A 799 -59.43 -47.38 -11.60
CA LYS A 799 -58.40 -48.48 -11.51
C LYS A 799 -57.14 -48.09 -12.39
N GLU A 800 -56.00 -48.75 -12.67
CA GLU A 800 -55.36 -50.11 -12.70
C GLU A 800 -53.86 -50.05 -12.24
N VAL A 801 -53.10 -51.09 -11.81
CA VAL A 801 -52.75 -52.48 -12.25
C VAL A 801 -51.72 -52.47 -13.42
N GLU A 802 -50.52 -53.10 -13.37
CA GLU A 802 -50.20 -54.53 -13.07
C GLU A 802 -48.80 -54.84 -12.43
N GLU A 803 -48.51 -56.14 -12.25
CA GLU A 803 -47.46 -56.91 -11.50
C GLU A 803 -46.05 -57.02 -12.18
N THR A 804 -44.93 -57.62 -11.69
CA THR A 804 -44.38 -58.13 -10.39
C THR A 804 -42.86 -58.49 -10.50
N LYS A 805 -42.12 -58.44 -9.37
CA LYS A 805 -41.00 -59.31 -8.83
C LYS A 805 -39.79 -59.86 -9.67
N GLU A 806 -38.68 -60.02 -8.91
CA GLU A 806 -37.55 -61.01 -9.04
C GLU A 806 -36.57 -60.88 -10.24
N GLU A 807 -35.30 -61.32 -10.21
CA GLU A 807 -34.49 -62.05 -9.19
C GLU A 807 -32.98 -61.58 -9.16
N VAL A 808 -32.09 -62.36 -8.52
CA VAL A 808 -30.70 -62.03 -8.09
C VAL A 808 -29.62 -62.68 -8.98
N LYS A 809 -28.42 -62.05 -9.16
CA LYS A 809 -27.06 -62.70 -9.14
C LYS A 809 -25.82 -61.82 -9.47
N GLU A 810 -24.80 -61.90 -8.61
CA GLU A 810 -23.34 -61.79 -8.91
C GLU A 810 -22.83 -63.15 -9.54
N PRO A 811 -21.51 -63.53 -9.74
CA PRO A 811 -20.23 -63.02 -9.18
C PRO A 811 -18.90 -63.21 -10.01
N VAL A 812 -17.74 -63.09 -9.33
CA VAL A 812 -16.37 -63.64 -9.63
C VAL A 812 -15.42 -62.78 -10.52
N LYS A 813 -14.37 -62.12 -9.97
CA LYS A 813 -12.95 -62.51 -9.62
C LYS A 813 -11.96 -62.61 -10.83
N GLU A 814 -10.62 -62.79 -10.80
CA GLU A 814 -9.50 -63.15 -9.86
C GLU A 814 -8.28 -62.20 -10.11
N VAL A 815 -7.34 -61.77 -9.22
CA VAL A 815 -6.50 -62.28 -8.08
C VAL A 815 -5.03 -62.55 -8.46
N GLU A 816 -4.09 -61.83 -7.81
CA GLU A 816 -2.68 -62.15 -7.38
C GLU A 816 -2.16 -60.87 -6.64
N GLU A 817 -1.59 -60.84 -5.41
CA GLU A 817 -0.42 -61.49 -4.75
C GLU A 817 0.97 -60.97 -5.20
N THR A 818 1.99 -60.69 -4.36
CA THR A 818 2.16 -60.55 -2.87
C THR A 818 3.47 -59.77 -2.49
N LYS A 819 3.52 -59.14 -1.28
CA LYS A 819 4.71 -58.74 -0.45
C LYS A 819 5.66 -57.65 -1.02
N GLU A 820 6.53 -56.94 -0.26
CA GLU A 820 7.04 -56.98 1.14
C GLU A 820 6.62 -55.68 1.92
N GLU A 821 6.38 -55.60 3.25
CA GLU A 821 7.18 -55.87 4.48
C GLU A 821 8.36 -54.89 4.74
N VAL A 822 8.58 -54.21 5.89
CA VAL A 822 7.79 -53.79 7.09
C VAL A 822 8.48 -52.55 7.74
N LYS A 823 7.73 -51.52 8.22
CA LYS A 823 7.84 -50.92 9.60
C LYS A 823 7.11 -49.59 9.83
N GLU A 824 6.11 -49.68 10.69
CA GLU A 824 5.46 -48.64 11.52
C GLU A 824 6.39 -48.18 12.70
N PRO A 825 6.03 -47.20 13.59
CA PRO A 825 4.66 -46.83 14.01
C PRO A 825 4.30 -45.33 14.27
N VAL A 826 2.99 -45.03 14.30
CA VAL A 826 2.27 -44.10 15.24
C VAL A 826 2.55 -42.57 15.12
N LYS A 827 1.57 -41.64 15.14
CA LYS A 827 0.12 -41.69 15.50
C LYS A 827 -0.74 -40.63 14.77
N GLU A 828 -2.06 -40.85 14.84
CA GLU A 828 -3.24 -39.96 14.65
C GLU A 828 -3.05 -38.42 14.66
N VAL A 829 -3.81 -37.70 13.82
CA VAL A 829 -5.04 -36.95 14.19
C VAL A 829 -6.01 -36.93 12.98
N GLU A 830 -7.29 -37.21 13.19
CA GLU A 830 -8.40 -36.81 12.29
C GLU A 830 -9.09 -35.57 12.86
N GLU A 831 -9.62 -34.68 12.02
CA GLU A 831 -10.85 -33.95 12.36
C GLU A 831 -11.55 -33.36 11.12
N THR A 832 -12.89 -33.40 11.09
CA THR A 832 -13.70 -32.66 10.12
C THR A 832 -15.05 -32.23 10.71
N LYS A 833 -15.40 -30.96 10.46
CA LYS A 833 -16.75 -30.36 10.38
C LYS A 833 -17.66 -30.22 11.63
N GLU A 834 -18.11 -28.97 11.80
CA GLU A 834 -19.50 -28.51 12.03
C GLU A 834 -20.30 -29.00 13.24
N GLU A 835 -20.71 -28.07 14.13
CA GLU A 835 -22.08 -27.53 14.08
C GLU A 835 -22.25 -26.20 14.85
N VAL A 836 -23.48 -25.70 15.04
CA VAL A 836 -23.86 -24.30 15.36
C VAL A 836 -24.83 -24.21 16.55
N LYS A 837 -24.70 -23.21 17.45
CA LYS A 837 -25.81 -22.41 18.07
C LYS A 837 -25.38 -21.37 19.13
N GLU A 838 -26.24 -20.38 19.33
CA GLU A 838 -26.19 -19.31 20.36
C GLU A 838 -26.69 -19.80 21.74
N PRO A 839 -26.62 -18.98 22.82
CA PRO A 839 -27.79 -18.14 23.15
C PRO A 839 -27.48 -16.74 23.78
N VAL A 840 -28.55 -15.98 24.05
CA VAL A 840 -28.59 -14.55 24.46
C VAL A 840 -28.87 -14.36 25.97
N LYS A 841 -28.37 -13.25 26.58
CA LYS A 841 -29.03 -12.36 27.60
C LYS A 841 -28.10 -11.21 28.08
N GLU A 842 -28.53 -9.94 28.11
CA GLU A 842 -29.19 -9.17 29.22
C GLU A 842 -28.31 -9.02 30.49
N VAL A 843 -28.17 -7.88 31.18
CA VAL A 843 -29.22 -7.00 31.78
C VAL A 843 -28.80 -5.50 31.86
N GLU A 844 -29.81 -4.66 32.15
CA GLU A 844 -29.93 -3.22 32.45
C GLU A 844 -29.08 -2.70 33.67
N GLU A 845 -29.12 -1.46 34.20
CA GLU A 845 -29.85 -0.20 33.94
C GLU A 845 -29.12 1.02 34.60
N THR A 846 -29.49 2.28 34.28
CA THR A 846 -30.00 3.33 35.22
C THR A 846 -30.05 4.75 34.61
N LYS A 847 -30.94 5.61 35.12
CA LYS A 847 -31.10 7.05 34.79
C LYS A 847 -31.25 7.89 36.08
N GLU A 848 -30.83 9.16 36.03
CA GLU A 848 -31.51 10.39 36.52
C GLU A 848 -30.57 11.59 36.17
N GLU A 849 -31.00 12.69 35.54
CA GLU A 849 -31.84 13.82 36.02
C GLU A 849 -31.13 14.64 37.16
N VAL A 850 -31.09 15.98 37.25
CA VAL A 850 -32.16 17.01 37.19
C VAL A 850 -31.60 18.47 37.05
N LYS A 851 -32.33 19.38 36.36
CA LYS A 851 -32.41 20.88 36.46
C LYS A 851 -31.39 21.89 35.86
N GLU A 852 -31.98 22.81 35.07
CA GLU A 852 -31.69 24.26 34.85
C GLU A 852 -32.34 25.14 35.97
N PRO A 853 -32.41 26.51 35.98
CA PRO A 853 -31.81 27.55 35.10
C PRO A 853 -31.26 28.84 35.81
N VAL A 854 -30.94 29.88 35.00
CA VAL A 854 -31.08 31.36 35.22
C VAL A 854 -29.81 32.27 35.19
N LYS A 855 -29.68 32.98 34.06
CA LYS A 855 -29.20 34.36 33.73
C LYS A 855 -28.46 35.25 34.77
N GLU A 856 -27.53 36.08 34.26
CA GLU A 856 -27.68 37.56 34.16
C GLU A 856 -26.69 38.24 33.12
N ILE A 857 -27.22 39.22 32.35
CA ILE A 857 -26.69 40.59 31.99
C ILE A 857 -25.30 40.72 31.29
N GLU A 858 -25.17 41.13 30.01
CA GLU A 858 -25.20 42.51 29.40
C GLU A 858 -23.85 43.29 29.51
N GLU A 859 -23.44 44.27 28.67
CA GLU A 859 -24.14 45.11 27.65
C GLU A 859 -23.15 45.76 26.60
N THR A 860 -23.66 46.21 25.43
CA THR A 860 -23.13 47.30 24.53
C THR A 860 -21.80 47.18 23.72
N LYS A 861 -21.56 47.84 22.55
CA LYS A 861 -22.41 48.53 21.51
C LYS A 861 -21.62 48.89 20.21
N GLU A 862 -22.38 49.14 19.11
CA GLU A 862 -22.17 50.13 17.99
C GLU A 862 -20.89 50.04 17.11
N GLU A 863 -20.84 50.41 15.81
CA GLU A 863 -21.80 50.83 14.74
C GLU A 863 -21.13 50.52 13.35
N VAL A 864 -21.62 50.74 12.11
CA VAL A 864 -22.83 51.36 11.49
C VAL A 864 -23.23 50.58 10.20
N LYS A 865 -23.73 51.23 9.12
CA LYS A 865 -24.35 50.60 7.94
C LYS A 865 -24.32 51.48 6.66
N GLU A 866 -24.36 50.82 5.48
CA GLU A 866 -25.05 51.25 4.22
C GLU A 866 -24.55 52.48 3.40
N PRO A 867 -25.05 52.76 2.16
CA PRO A 867 -25.70 51.91 1.11
C PRO A 867 -25.29 52.24 -0.38
N ALA A 868 -26.08 51.70 -1.34
CA ALA A 868 -26.42 52.21 -2.72
C ALA A 868 -25.52 51.80 -3.93
N LYS A 869 -26.04 51.12 -4.99
CA LYS A 869 -26.85 51.56 -6.20
C LYS A 869 -25.96 52.14 -7.35
N GLU A 870 -26.23 52.00 -8.67
CA GLU A 870 -27.19 51.23 -9.50
C GLU A 870 -26.81 51.28 -11.01
N VAL A 871 -27.36 50.36 -11.84
CA VAL A 871 -27.75 50.53 -13.27
C VAL A 871 -26.69 50.74 -14.41
N ALA A 872 -26.80 49.86 -15.44
CA ALA A 872 -26.41 49.99 -16.87
C ALA A 872 -24.93 50.24 -17.27
N GLY A 873 -24.47 49.89 -18.49
CA GLY A 873 -25.12 49.11 -19.57
C GLY A 873 -24.38 49.22 -20.92
N THR A 874 -24.77 48.39 -21.90
CA THR A 874 -24.26 48.29 -23.29
C THR A 874 -22.76 48.00 -23.49
N LYS A 875 -22.22 47.63 -24.67
CA LYS A 875 -22.55 46.75 -25.83
C LYS A 875 -21.57 47.16 -26.96
N GLU A 876 -21.32 46.28 -27.95
CA GLU A 876 -20.62 46.58 -29.22
C GLU A 876 -19.12 46.99 -29.14
N GLU A 877 -18.31 46.91 -30.20
CA GLU A 877 -18.09 45.82 -31.17
C GLU A 877 -16.75 46.05 -31.94
N VAL A 878 -15.99 44.99 -32.18
CA VAL A 878 -15.18 44.70 -33.40
C VAL A 878 -14.49 45.87 -34.15
N LYS A 879 -13.17 46.07 -33.95
CA LYS A 879 -12.10 46.05 -35.01
C LYS A 879 -10.70 46.49 -34.55
N GLU A 880 -9.67 45.84 -35.11
CA GLU A 880 -8.33 46.42 -35.35
C GLU A 880 -8.34 47.23 -36.67
N PRO A 881 -7.40 48.17 -36.94
CA PRO A 881 -6.13 47.75 -37.56
C PRO A 881 -4.85 48.60 -37.27
N VAL A 882 -3.71 47.91 -37.10
CA VAL A 882 -2.43 48.04 -37.85
C VAL A 882 -1.84 49.44 -38.23
N LYS A 883 -0.52 49.60 -37.95
CA LYS A 883 0.50 50.60 -38.44
C LYS A 883 0.47 52.02 -37.80
N GLU A 884 1.54 52.49 -37.13
CA GLU A 884 2.92 52.92 -37.53
C GLU A 884 3.00 54.40 -37.96
N ILE A 885 4.02 55.16 -37.49
CA ILE A 885 4.93 56.10 -38.25
C ILE A 885 5.62 57.19 -37.35
N GLU A 886 6.97 57.21 -37.38
CA GLU A 886 7.94 58.37 -37.37
C GLU A 886 7.93 59.44 -36.22
N GLU A 887 8.98 60.26 -35.95
CA GLU A 887 10.00 60.93 -36.80
C GLU A 887 11.43 61.13 -36.21
N THR A 888 12.45 60.87 -37.05
CA THR A 888 13.70 61.65 -37.41
C THR A 888 14.68 62.25 -36.33
N LYS A 889 15.93 62.71 -36.60
CA LYS A 889 16.67 63.09 -37.85
C LYS A 889 18.23 62.97 -37.78
N GLU A 890 18.99 63.72 -38.61
CA GLU A 890 20.30 63.37 -39.25
C GLU A 890 21.59 64.14 -38.83
N GLU A 891 22.77 63.57 -39.20
CA GLU A 891 24.12 64.12 -39.58
C GLU A 891 24.94 65.20 -38.79
N VAL A 892 26.30 65.08 -38.80
CA VAL A 892 27.29 65.98 -39.51
C VAL A 892 28.81 65.68 -39.23
N LYS A 893 29.58 65.42 -40.31
CA LYS A 893 31.02 65.63 -40.71
C LYS A 893 32.23 65.85 -39.74
N GLU A 894 33.29 65.02 -39.93
CA GLU A 894 34.73 65.29 -40.37
C GLU A 894 35.58 66.52 -39.90
N PRO A 895 36.93 66.63 -40.14
CA PRO A 895 37.98 65.66 -40.61
C PRO A 895 39.39 65.75 -39.91
N ILE A 896 40.39 64.94 -40.35
CA ILE A 896 41.80 65.31 -40.77
C ILE A 896 42.81 64.12 -40.80
N LYS A 897 43.45 63.91 -41.98
CA LYS A 897 44.82 63.41 -42.39
C LYS A 897 45.78 62.63 -41.46
N GLU A 898 46.75 61.80 -41.92
CA GLU A 898 47.08 61.07 -43.20
C GLU A 898 48.43 60.27 -43.02
N VAL A 899 48.91 59.57 -44.08
CA VAL A 899 50.26 58.94 -44.31
C VAL A 899 50.50 57.47 -43.87
N GLU A 900 50.54 56.58 -44.88
CA GLU A 900 51.53 55.53 -45.29
C GLU A 900 52.36 54.74 -44.23
N GLU A 901 52.90 53.53 -44.49
CA GLU A 901 53.32 52.87 -45.74
C GLU A 901 53.16 51.31 -45.68
N THR A 902 53.23 50.62 -46.82
CA THR A 902 53.32 49.14 -46.93
C THR A 902 54.66 48.70 -47.54
N LYS A 903 55.27 47.59 -47.07
CA LYS A 903 56.31 46.85 -47.80
C LYS A 903 56.54 45.41 -47.32
N GLU A 904 57.07 44.61 -48.23
CA GLU A 904 57.50 43.21 -48.05
C GLU A 904 59.00 43.14 -47.69
N GLU A 905 59.44 42.10 -46.97
CA GLU A 905 60.36 41.06 -47.48
C GLU A 905 61.01 40.19 -46.36
N VAL A 906 60.75 38.88 -46.47
CA VAL A 906 61.59 37.70 -46.18
C VAL A 906 62.96 37.89 -45.49
N LYS A 907 63.19 37.20 -44.33
CA LYS A 907 64.40 36.36 -44.10
C LYS A 907 64.42 35.47 -42.84
N GLU A 908 64.78 34.20 -43.06
CA GLU A 908 65.55 33.33 -42.14
C GLU A 908 67.02 33.85 -41.97
N PRO A 909 67.88 33.39 -41.01
CA PRO A 909 67.94 32.01 -40.47
C PRO A 909 68.43 31.76 -39.01
N ALA A 910 68.35 30.48 -38.61
CA ALA A 910 69.32 29.65 -37.86
C ALA A 910 69.98 30.05 -36.50
N LYS A 911 69.77 29.14 -35.52
CA LYS A 911 70.75 28.48 -34.59
C LYS A 911 71.75 29.29 -33.74
N GLU A 912 71.81 28.97 -32.44
CA GLU A 912 72.97 28.22 -31.86
C GLU A 912 72.63 27.46 -30.56
N VAL A 913 73.63 26.84 -29.90
CA VAL A 913 73.67 25.38 -29.59
C VAL A 913 74.43 25.00 -28.30
N ALA A 914 73.99 23.95 -27.58
CA ALA A 914 74.76 22.97 -26.75
C ALA A 914 73.77 22.08 -25.95
N GLY A 915 73.99 20.81 -25.54
CA GLY A 915 75.01 19.77 -25.80
C GLY A 915 74.49 18.45 -25.16
N THR A 916 74.54 17.26 -25.78
CA THR A 916 75.63 16.22 -25.74
C THR A 916 76.08 15.70 -24.36
N LYS A 917 76.46 14.42 -24.13
CA LYS A 917 76.15 13.08 -24.74
C LYS A 917 77.01 11.99 -24.01
N GLU A 918 76.46 10.82 -23.66
CA GLU A 918 77.16 9.52 -23.35
C GLU A 918 76.06 8.43 -23.13
N GLU A 919 76.03 7.22 -23.73
CA GLU A 919 76.89 6.00 -23.63
C GLU A 919 76.45 5.05 -22.46
N VAL A 920 76.35 3.70 -22.55
CA VAL A 920 76.48 2.74 -23.69
C VAL A 920 75.94 1.30 -23.39
N LYS A 921 75.40 0.58 -24.41
CA LYS A 921 75.24 -0.92 -24.56
C LYS A 921 74.35 -1.73 -23.55
N GLU A 922 74.06 -3.05 -23.69
CA GLU A 922 74.56 -4.14 -24.60
C GLU A 922 73.55 -5.29 -24.92
N SER A 923 73.82 -6.05 -26.02
CA SER A 923 73.55 -7.49 -26.33
C SER A 923 72.14 -8.17 -26.23
N ALA A 924 71.78 -9.23 -26.99
CA ALA A 924 72.25 -9.74 -28.32
C ALA A 924 71.32 -10.81 -28.98
N THR A 925 70.89 -10.56 -30.23
CA THR A 925 70.80 -11.43 -31.46
C THR A 925 70.45 -12.94 -31.47
N GLY A 926 69.62 -13.33 -32.46
CA GLY A 926 69.57 -14.67 -33.12
C GLY A 926 68.22 -14.94 -33.84
N LEU A 927 68.05 -14.64 -35.14
CA LEU A 927 68.38 -15.40 -36.38
C LEU A 927 67.41 -16.55 -36.78
N ASP A 928 66.99 -16.56 -38.05
CA ASP A 928 65.99 -17.46 -38.64
C ASP A 928 66.49 -18.88 -38.95
N GLN A 929 65.61 -19.90 -38.82
CA GLN A 929 65.37 -20.95 -39.84
C GLN A 929 64.34 -22.05 -39.43
N GLU A 930 63.45 -22.43 -40.35
CA GLU A 930 62.92 -23.80 -40.51
C GLU A 930 64.02 -24.73 -41.10
N PRO A 931 63.96 -26.10 -41.07
CA PRO A 931 62.75 -26.94 -41.06
C PRO A 931 62.83 -28.36 -40.39
N LYS A 932 61.77 -29.17 -40.59
CA LYS A 932 61.71 -30.68 -40.57
C LYS A 932 61.86 -31.46 -39.23
N GLY A 933 60.93 -32.41 -39.03
CA GLY A 933 61.32 -33.84 -39.10
C GLY A 933 61.04 -34.81 -37.93
N ASN A 934 59.84 -35.40 -37.91
CA ASN A 934 59.49 -36.80 -37.54
C ASN A 934 60.16 -37.60 -36.37
N ASN A 935 59.25 -38.18 -35.57
CA ASN A 935 59.17 -39.60 -35.12
C ASN A 935 59.94 -40.15 -33.90
N GLN A 936 59.12 -40.60 -32.92
CA GLN A 936 59.21 -41.90 -32.17
C GLN A 936 60.39 -42.06 -31.18
N VAL A 937 60.33 -42.82 -30.08
CA VAL A 937 59.49 -43.95 -29.59
C VAL A 937 59.12 -43.62 -28.11
N GLY A 938 58.02 -44.00 -27.42
CA GLY A 938 57.11 -45.15 -27.45
C GLY A 938 57.53 -46.21 -26.39
N PRO A 939 56.69 -47.17 -25.94
CA PRO A 939 55.21 -47.26 -25.83
C PRO A 939 54.77 -47.29 -24.31
N VAL A 940 53.59 -47.67 -23.79
CA VAL A 940 52.65 -48.82 -24.01
C VAL A 940 51.29 -48.57 -23.31
N LYS A 941 50.16 -48.61 -24.07
CA LYS A 941 48.78 -49.15 -23.78
C LYS A 941 48.03 -48.73 -22.48
N VAL A 942 46.69 -48.76 -22.33
CA VAL A 942 45.47 -49.21 -23.07
C VAL A 942 44.26 -48.48 -22.40
N VAL A 943 42.96 -48.46 -22.77
CA VAL A 943 42.02 -48.49 -23.92
C VAL A 943 40.65 -48.78 -23.27
N GLY A 944 39.48 -48.24 -23.63
CA GLY A 944 39.01 -47.41 -24.76
C GLY A 944 37.63 -46.81 -24.39
N GLN A 945 36.68 -46.43 -25.25
CA GLN A 945 36.43 -46.38 -26.72
C GLN A 945 35.03 -45.66 -26.84
N GLU A 946 34.55 -44.92 -27.85
CA GLU A 946 34.88 -44.55 -29.24
C GLU A 946 34.33 -43.11 -29.55
N SER A 947 34.53 -42.38 -30.67
CA SER A 947 34.56 -42.59 -32.16
C SER A 947 33.17 -42.44 -32.85
N ALA A 948 33.00 -41.86 -34.07
CA ALA A 948 33.94 -41.30 -35.08
C ALA A 948 33.22 -40.24 -36.00
N LYS A 949 33.87 -39.19 -36.57
CA LYS A 949 34.50 -39.04 -37.94
C LYS A 949 33.54 -38.81 -39.14
N GLU A 950 33.87 -38.21 -40.32
CA GLU A 950 35.12 -37.61 -40.92
C GLU A 950 34.82 -36.69 -42.16
N LYS A 951 35.74 -35.74 -42.52
CA LYS A 951 36.16 -35.29 -43.90
C LYS A 951 35.17 -34.55 -44.88
N ASP A 952 35.58 -33.84 -45.96
CA ASP A 952 36.91 -33.33 -46.44
C ASP A 952 36.87 -32.05 -47.35
N SER A 953 38.06 -31.46 -47.54
CA SER A 953 38.63 -30.49 -48.53
C SER A 953 37.88 -29.79 -49.74
N ASN A 954 37.96 -28.43 -49.73
CA ASN A 954 38.71 -27.52 -50.67
C ASN A 954 38.24 -27.09 -52.13
N LYS A 955 38.06 -25.75 -52.32
CA LYS A 955 38.22 -24.82 -53.50
C LYS A 955 38.04 -25.26 -55.00
N GLN A 956 37.29 -24.48 -55.81
CA GLN A 956 37.83 -23.50 -56.81
C GLN A 956 36.80 -22.55 -57.50
N HIS A 957 37.21 -21.81 -58.57
CA HIS A 957 36.70 -20.53 -59.10
C HIS A 957 35.61 -20.54 -60.22
N ALA A 958 34.96 -19.35 -60.41
CA ALA A 958 34.64 -18.65 -61.68
C ALA A 958 33.24 -18.75 -62.40
N ASN A 959 32.47 -17.66 -62.27
CA ASN A 959 32.04 -16.70 -63.33
C ASN A 959 30.95 -17.03 -64.41
N LYS A 960 29.83 -16.28 -64.33
CA LYS A 960 28.99 -15.67 -65.41
C LYS A 960 27.91 -16.48 -66.19
N GLN A 961 27.00 -15.67 -66.80
CA GLN A 961 25.93 -15.95 -67.79
C GLN A 961 24.66 -16.69 -67.28
N GLU A 962 23.42 -16.38 -67.72
CA GLU A 962 22.90 -15.27 -68.57
C GLU A 962 21.40 -14.95 -68.29
N GLU A 963 20.74 -14.16 -69.16
CA GLU A 963 19.39 -13.58 -69.01
C GLU A 963 18.21 -14.55 -69.26
N ASN A 964 17.03 -14.23 -68.70
CA ASN A 964 15.80 -13.85 -69.45
C ASN A 964 14.66 -13.52 -68.45
N GLN A 965 14.15 -12.28 -68.38
CA GLN A 965 13.14 -11.62 -69.23
C GLN A 965 11.65 -11.88 -68.88
N LYS A 966 11.03 -10.80 -68.36
CA LYS A 966 9.69 -10.26 -68.69
C LYS A 966 8.45 -11.18 -68.66
N SER A 967 7.47 -10.72 -67.86
CA SER A 967 6.16 -10.35 -68.40
C SER A 967 5.72 -8.99 -67.83
N LEU A 968 4.86 -8.25 -68.55
CA LEU A 968 4.52 -6.85 -68.26
C LEU A 968 3.06 -6.56 -68.67
N ALA A 969 2.21 -6.20 -67.70
CA ALA A 969 0.94 -5.44 -67.81
C ALA A 969 0.36 -5.34 -66.37
N ALA A 970 -0.04 -4.21 -65.77
CA ALA A 970 -0.82 -3.05 -66.24
C ALA A 970 -2.28 -3.45 -66.57
N THR A 971 -3.33 -2.75 -66.14
CA THR A 971 -3.52 -1.39 -65.57
C THR A 971 -4.37 -1.48 -64.26
N GLY A 972 -4.54 -0.50 -63.37
CA GLY A 972 -4.65 0.98 -63.43
C GLY A 972 -6.10 1.38 -63.02
N GLY A 973 -6.40 2.55 -62.44
CA GLY A 973 -5.58 3.69 -62.03
C GLY A 973 -5.58 3.93 -60.49
N GLN A 974 -4.79 4.88 -59.98
CA GLN A 974 -5.12 6.32 -59.82
C GLN A 974 -6.10 6.64 -58.66
N ALA A 975 -5.88 7.65 -57.82
CA ALA A 975 -4.65 8.41 -57.54
C ALA A 975 -4.79 9.19 -56.20
N ASN A 976 -3.66 9.39 -55.52
CA ASN A 976 -3.20 10.60 -54.81
C ASN A 976 -4.28 11.65 -54.40
N THR A 977 -4.53 11.93 -53.10
CA THR A 977 -3.70 12.74 -52.15
C THR A 977 -3.42 14.18 -52.65
N PRO A 978 -3.25 15.23 -51.80
CA PRO A 978 -2.80 15.17 -50.38
C PRO A 978 -3.41 16.27 -49.45
N THR A 979 -2.79 16.45 -48.26
CA THR A 979 -2.57 17.74 -47.51
C THR A 979 -3.76 18.56 -46.97
N LEU A 980 -3.63 19.42 -45.94
CA LEU A 980 -2.82 19.48 -44.68
C LEU A 980 -3.25 20.79 -43.95
N LEU A 981 -3.29 20.84 -42.60
CA LEU A 981 -3.61 22.03 -41.76
C LEU A 981 -5.03 22.60 -42.00
N SER A 982 -5.67 23.43 -41.16
CA SER A 982 -5.61 23.81 -39.72
C SER A 982 -7.04 24.34 -39.39
N GLY A 983 -7.52 24.67 -38.19
CA GLY A 983 -7.01 24.80 -36.83
C GLY A 983 -7.99 25.69 -36.03
N LEU A 984 -7.91 25.66 -34.69
CA LEU A 984 -8.65 26.49 -33.70
C LEU A 984 -10.17 26.27 -33.46
N ALA A 985 -10.49 26.36 -32.15
CA ALA A 985 -11.70 26.91 -31.52
C ALA A 985 -13.08 26.24 -31.72
N LEU A 986 -13.45 25.39 -30.74
CA LEU A 986 -14.58 25.74 -29.85
C LEU A 986 -14.50 25.04 -28.48
N VAL A 987 -13.99 25.75 -27.48
CA VAL A 987 -14.23 25.41 -26.06
C VAL A 987 -15.61 25.96 -25.70
N LEU A 988 -16.63 25.08 -25.60
CA LEU A 988 -17.89 25.26 -24.84
C LEU A 988 -18.87 24.10 -25.13
N SER A 989 -18.90 23.09 -24.25
CA SER A 989 -19.95 22.04 -24.29
C SER A 989 -20.35 21.50 -22.91
N ALA A 990 -19.44 21.48 -21.92
CA ALA A 990 -19.70 20.98 -20.57
C ALA A 990 -20.50 21.92 -19.64
N LEU A 991 -20.90 23.12 -20.10
CA LEU A 991 -21.47 24.18 -19.25
C LEU A 991 -22.89 24.63 -19.63
N SER A 992 -23.52 24.03 -20.64
CA SER A 992 -24.85 24.43 -21.14
C SER A 992 -26.02 23.77 -20.39
N MET A 993 -25.87 22.54 -19.89
CA MET A 993 -26.96 21.84 -19.20
C MET A 993 -27.30 22.45 -17.82
N PHE A 994 -26.30 22.95 -17.10
CA PHE A 994 -26.49 23.46 -15.72
C PHE A 994 -27.30 24.77 -15.65
N VAL A 995 -27.39 25.52 -16.77
CA VAL A 995 -28.12 26.81 -16.83
C VAL A 995 -29.58 26.63 -17.24
N PHE A 996 -29.94 25.52 -17.92
CA PHE A 996 -31.30 25.33 -18.44
C PHE A 996 -32.32 24.88 -17.38
N ARG A 997 -31.89 24.22 -16.30
CA ARG A 997 -32.79 23.70 -15.25
C ARG A 997 -33.42 24.75 -14.32
N LYS A 998 -33.01 26.04 -14.39
CA LYS A 998 -33.49 27.10 -13.48
C LYS A 998 -34.50 28.09 -14.10
N ARG A 999 -35.24 27.67 -15.15
CA ARG A 999 -36.18 28.56 -15.85
C ARG A 999 -37.57 28.00 -16.19
N LEU A 1000 -37.94 26.83 -15.66
CA LEU A 1000 -39.28 26.24 -15.86
C LEU A 1000 -40.25 26.44 -14.67
N PHE A 1001 -39.77 26.63 -13.45
CA PHE A 1001 -40.61 27.04 -12.31
C PHE A 1001 -40.59 28.56 -12.10
N LYS A 1002 -41.26 29.30 -13.00
CA LYS A 1002 -41.81 30.62 -12.67
C LYS A 1002 -42.96 31.05 -13.59
N LYS A 1003 -44.02 30.26 -13.61
CA LYS A 1003 -45.37 30.68 -14.00
C LYS A 1003 -46.42 29.82 -13.33
#